data_AF-A0A4U5P8H2-F1
#
_entry.id   AF-A0A4U5P8H2-F1
#
_cell.length_a   1.000
_cell.length_b   1.000
_cell.length_c   1.000
_cell.angle_alpha   90.00
_cell.angle_beta   90.00
_cell.angle_gamma   90.00
#
_symmetry.space_group_name_H-M   'P 1'
#
loop_
_entity.id
_entity.type
_entity.pdbx_description
1 polymer ?
#
loop_
_entity_poly.entity_id
_entity_poly.type
_entity_poly.pdbx_seq_one_letter_code
_entity_poly.pdbx_strand_id
1 'polypeptide(L)'
;MPFATWRLTRAFKWLIFATVLVLFWSYFNLPSVPEEQNVNSVRRFAPQKLPHYECPLSRAPQQRRATYKIAGENFTSDARTLVLTDSISSRHIRVLSQFLNAARVKFNVETFKRRLLFTFLGKGRYDLVVIENYYKYINLVPNYRKVLDDYCRDYNVPVIAFLPNTNSNFTRLNVKGFPLRFRQHQRARNLSFSASSPVPRIAKTGVTLNLPLPDRNEWILFEKDQFHEVVLNADDSYGIERAAIVRDIGKFDGIERIVFGHNITHWMVRIAFLDTVCYAIGNRHKLSSCDFIRYVQIDIDDVFVGQSGVRMLRSDVEDLLETQAALKKFVKNFVFTLGFSGFYFRNGDADEDKGDELLIERAKEFKWFPHMWRHNHVHEHNLTFLEAIMSQNKLFALSMKLPLLEGYAVSPQHTGVYPVYSSLYKAWKIVWNISVTSTEQYPHFFHCSQRRGFTYENISVLPRQTCGLYTHTYFFHSYPDGLAKFKQNIFGGDLFTTILHNQFSIFMTHQQNFANDRLGSYTFQNALSFIKCWTNMNMEWIEPTKTSQRYFAMYPAEKKLIWTNPCVDSKHVKILPPEFNCTKLRFPNVIIVGPQKTGTTALSTFLSLHPNVSTNVKIEGSFEEMQFLSGGNHYKNGPVWYSQQFEPNITPDTTVVFEKTANYFDNSFAPQAAFALMPNATIVVILMDPTMRTYSWYQHLLAHNNSVASSMTLPQLLNSTQKDGAATYKVRQRCITAGRYAYHLLRWLDYYPSEQLLLLDAEQLRLDPAKVLNELVSRLALPPNVDYSDVLRFDSSKRFFCIFEKGKSRRCLGKGKGRTYPALDDKSQRMLNQLYADDNRELYRLLLQLRVSIPVWLQKVALQDS
;
A
#
# COMPACT_ATOMS: atom_id res chain seq x y z
N MET A 1 32.38 59.26 63.05
CA MET A 1 31.61 60.20 63.90
C MET A 1 30.15 59.79 63.90
N PRO A 2 29.45 59.98 65.02
CA PRO A 2 28.30 59.19 65.46
C PRO A 2 26.96 59.90 65.21
N PHE A 3 25.88 59.26 65.65
CA PHE A 3 24.51 59.78 65.82
C PHE A 3 23.54 59.69 64.63
N ALA A 4 23.04 58.47 64.38
CA ALA A 4 21.68 58.27 63.90
C ALA A 4 20.84 57.59 65.00
N THR A 5 20.13 58.47 65.69
CA THR A 5 19.12 58.33 66.75
C THR A 5 18.37 56.98 66.90
N TRP A 6 18.29 56.54 68.16
CA TRP A 6 17.49 55.45 68.74
C TRP A 6 15.97 55.49 68.43
N ARG A 7 15.47 56.53 67.75
CA ARG A 7 14.06 56.67 67.34
C ARG A 7 13.73 55.93 66.03
N LEU A 8 14.69 55.75 65.13
CA LEU A 8 14.48 55.03 63.85
C LEU A 8 14.38 53.51 64.04
N THR A 9 15.10 52.94 65.01
CA THR A 9 15.06 51.50 65.29
C THR A 9 13.76 51.05 65.96
N ARG A 10 13.06 51.94 66.68
CA ARG A 10 11.77 51.62 67.32
C ARG A 10 10.63 51.59 66.30
N ALA A 11 10.60 52.54 65.36
CA ALA A 11 9.64 52.56 64.27
C ALA A 11 9.84 51.36 63.32
N PHE A 12 11.09 51.01 63.00
CA PHE A 12 11.40 49.87 62.14
C PHE A 12 11.04 48.51 62.79
N LYS A 13 11.27 48.37 64.11
CA LYS A 13 10.85 47.18 64.86
C LYS A 13 9.33 47.06 64.98
N TRP A 14 8.62 48.18 65.16
CA TRP A 14 7.15 48.18 65.14
C TRP A 14 6.59 47.88 63.76
N LEU A 15 7.24 48.36 62.69
CA LEU A 15 6.85 48.02 61.32
C LEU A 15 6.99 46.52 61.09
N ILE A 16 8.16 45.93 61.39
CA ILE A 16 8.40 44.49 61.26
C ILE A 16 7.44 43.66 62.11
N PHE A 17 7.20 44.08 63.37
CA PHE A 17 6.28 43.36 64.25
C PHE A 17 4.83 43.43 63.73
N ALA A 18 4.41 44.57 63.18
CA ALA A 18 3.11 44.73 62.53
C ALA A 18 3.02 43.91 61.24
N THR A 19 4.06 43.86 60.40
CA THR A 19 4.06 43.00 59.19
C THR A 19 4.00 41.52 59.55
N VAL A 20 4.74 41.10 60.59
CA VAL A 20 4.70 39.71 61.06
C VAL A 20 3.33 39.37 61.64
N LEU A 21 2.69 40.27 62.43
CA LEU A 21 1.34 40.07 62.93
C LEU A 21 0.29 40.04 61.82
N VAL A 22 0.41 40.88 60.80
CA VAL A 22 -0.49 40.85 59.62
C VAL A 22 -0.29 39.58 58.81
N LEU A 23 0.95 39.13 58.60
CA LEU A 23 1.23 37.87 57.91
C LEU A 23 0.74 36.65 58.72
N PHE A 24 0.90 36.67 60.05
CA PHE A 24 0.42 35.61 60.94
C PHE A 24 -1.12 35.59 61.00
N TRP A 25 -1.76 36.76 61.10
CA TRP A 25 -3.21 36.88 61.06
C TRP A 25 -3.79 36.48 59.69
N SER A 26 -3.10 36.80 58.59
CA SER A 26 -3.46 36.36 57.24
C SER A 26 -3.28 34.86 57.05
N TYR A 27 -2.22 34.28 57.63
CA TYR A 27 -1.95 32.84 57.56
C TYR A 27 -2.99 32.01 58.34
N PHE A 28 -3.44 32.50 59.50
CA PHE A 28 -4.40 31.78 60.36
C PHE A 28 -5.88 32.14 60.13
N ASN A 29 -6.20 33.21 59.39
CA ASN A 29 -7.57 33.58 59.00
C ASN A 29 -7.85 33.46 57.50
N LEU A 30 -6.96 32.81 56.74
CA LEU A 30 -7.34 32.29 55.43
C LEU A 30 -8.46 31.25 55.67
N PRO A 31 -9.68 31.43 55.11
CA PRO A 31 -10.65 30.36 55.12
C PRO A 31 -9.97 29.14 54.50
N SER A 32 -10.12 27.97 55.12
CA SER A 32 -9.63 26.71 54.57
C SER A 32 -10.06 26.66 53.10
N VAL A 33 -9.10 26.89 52.20
CA VAL A 33 -9.31 26.73 50.77
C VAL A 33 -9.74 25.28 50.62
N PRO A 34 -10.96 24.99 50.11
CA PRO A 34 -11.27 23.63 49.75
C PRO A 34 -10.20 23.23 48.74
N GLU A 35 -9.44 22.18 49.10
CA GLU A 35 -8.48 21.45 48.29
C GLU A 35 -8.60 21.85 46.82
N GLU A 36 -7.68 22.69 46.33
CA GLU A 36 -7.71 23.22 44.97
C GLU A 36 -7.89 22.03 44.02
N GLN A 37 -9.12 21.89 43.49
CA GLN A 37 -9.42 20.92 42.47
C GLN A 37 -8.45 21.21 41.33
N ASN A 38 -7.57 20.24 41.10
CA ASN A 38 -6.58 20.21 40.05
C ASN A 38 -7.16 20.81 38.76
N VAL A 39 -6.80 22.08 38.46
CA VAL A 39 -7.44 22.93 37.44
C VAL A 39 -7.29 22.35 36.02
N ASN A 40 -6.48 21.29 35.87
CA ASN A 40 -6.25 20.57 34.61
C ASN A 40 -6.90 19.16 34.56
N SER A 41 -7.72 18.76 35.54
CA SER A 41 -8.38 17.44 35.52
C SER A 41 -9.60 17.42 34.59
N VAL A 42 -9.73 16.37 33.77
CA VAL A 42 -10.93 16.20 32.94
C VAL A 42 -12.09 15.80 33.84
N ARG A 43 -13.18 16.59 33.79
CA ARG A 43 -14.38 16.31 34.58
C ARG A 43 -14.98 14.96 34.20
N ARG A 44 -15.20 14.10 35.18
CA ARG A 44 -15.84 12.79 35.02
C ARG A 44 -17.36 12.90 35.08
N PHE A 45 -18.03 12.02 34.34
CA PHE A 45 -19.48 11.83 34.35
C PHE A 45 -19.79 10.34 34.53
N ALA A 46 -21.01 10.02 34.98
CA ALA A 46 -21.46 8.64 34.97
C ALA A 46 -21.47 8.11 33.52
N PRO A 47 -20.97 6.88 33.25
CA PRO A 47 -20.91 6.34 31.90
C PRO A 47 -22.29 6.34 31.23
N GLN A 48 -22.40 6.96 30.06
CA GLN A 48 -23.62 6.95 29.27
C GLN A 48 -23.86 5.55 28.68
N LYS A 49 -25.07 5.01 28.83
CA LYS A 49 -25.45 3.73 28.23
C LYS A 49 -26.18 3.93 26.90
N LEU A 50 -25.70 3.27 25.85
CA LEU A 50 -26.34 3.21 24.54
C LEU A 50 -26.85 1.79 24.27
N PRO A 51 -27.97 1.61 23.54
CA PRO A 51 -28.47 0.29 23.19
C PRO A 51 -27.48 -0.43 22.28
N HIS A 52 -27.29 -1.72 22.53
CA HIS A 52 -26.50 -2.60 21.67
C HIS A 52 -27.26 -2.96 20.38
N TYR A 53 -26.51 -3.38 19.38
CA TYR A 53 -27.03 -3.83 18.10
C TYR A 53 -27.75 -5.16 18.23
N GLU A 54 -29.00 -5.16 17.78
CA GLU A 54 -29.85 -6.33 17.70
C GLU A 54 -29.95 -6.80 16.24
N CYS A 55 -29.64 -8.07 16.00
CA CYS A 55 -29.76 -8.65 14.67
C CYS A 55 -31.24 -8.80 14.29
N PRO A 56 -31.67 -8.33 13.10
CA PRO A 56 -33.03 -8.54 12.64
C PRO A 56 -33.41 -10.02 12.60
N LEU A 57 -34.71 -10.34 12.81
CA LEU A 57 -35.23 -11.70 12.77
C LEU A 57 -34.80 -12.42 11.48
N SER A 58 -34.10 -13.54 11.64
CA SER A 58 -33.65 -14.39 10.53
C SER A 58 -34.70 -15.46 10.25
N ARG A 59 -35.13 -15.61 8.99
CA ARG A 59 -35.80 -16.84 8.55
C ARG A 59 -34.76 -17.96 8.44
N ALA A 60 -35.20 -19.22 8.53
CA ALA A 60 -34.30 -20.37 8.46
C ALA A 60 -33.50 -20.36 7.14
N PRO A 61 -32.15 -20.47 7.19
CA PRO A 61 -31.32 -20.39 6.00
C PRO A 61 -31.46 -21.66 5.15
N GLN A 62 -31.84 -21.52 3.88
CA GLN A 62 -31.61 -22.54 2.86
C GLN A 62 -30.35 -22.16 2.07
N GLN A 63 -29.15 -22.43 2.62
CA GLN A 63 -27.93 -22.13 1.89
C GLN A 63 -27.64 -23.22 0.85
N ARG A 64 -27.73 -22.85 -0.45
CA ARG A 64 -26.96 -23.57 -1.48
C ARG A 64 -25.47 -23.33 -1.22
N ARG A 65 -24.64 -24.37 -1.43
CA ARG A 65 -23.18 -24.21 -1.37
C ARG A 65 -22.75 -23.22 -2.45
N ALA A 66 -22.14 -22.11 -2.04
CA ALA A 66 -21.53 -21.16 -2.96
C ALA A 66 -20.45 -21.87 -3.80
N THR A 67 -20.50 -21.66 -5.11
CA THR A 67 -19.57 -22.26 -6.08
C THR A 67 -18.74 -21.17 -6.73
N TYR A 68 -17.42 -21.33 -6.74
CA TYR A 68 -16.55 -20.46 -7.53
C TYR A 68 -16.78 -20.67 -9.03
N LYS A 69 -16.60 -19.61 -9.81
CA LYS A 69 -16.51 -19.76 -11.27
C LYS A 69 -15.25 -20.55 -11.62
N ILE A 70 -15.36 -21.49 -12.57
CA ILE A 70 -14.21 -22.16 -13.16
C ILE A 70 -13.41 -21.09 -13.91
N ALA A 71 -12.17 -20.86 -13.46
CA ALA A 71 -11.31 -19.86 -14.07
C ALA A 71 -10.92 -20.35 -15.49
N GLY A 72 -11.05 -19.49 -16.51
CA GLY A 72 -10.47 -19.78 -17.82
C GLY A 72 -8.94 -19.99 -17.74
N GLU A 73 -8.36 -20.84 -18.58
CA GLU A 73 -6.97 -21.30 -18.42
C GLU A 73 -5.93 -20.48 -19.23
N ASN A 74 -6.37 -19.50 -20.04
CA ASN A 74 -5.53 -18.82 -21.03
C ASN A 74 -5.18 -17.36 -20.66
N PHE A 75 -4.66 -17.13 -19.46
CA PHE A 75 -4.24 -15.81 -19.00
C PHE A 75 -2.72 -15.71 -18.80
N THR A 76 -2.20 -14.48 -18.84
CA THR A 76 -0.82 -14.23 -18.41
C THR A 76 -0.68 -14.52 -16.92
N SER A 77 0.52 -14.88 -16.47
CA SER A 77 0.78 -15.20 -15.04
C SER A 77 0.56 -14.01 -14.11
N ASP A 78 0.52 -12.80 -14.66
CA ASP A 78 0.35 -11.54 -13.98
C ASP A 78 -1.01 -10.88 -14.29
N ALA A 79 -1.99 -11.64 -14.81
CA ALA A 79 -3.29 -11.13 -15.17
C ALA A 79 -3.97 -10.32 -14.05
N ARG A 80 -4.69 -9.27 -14.45
CA ARG A 80 -5.21 -8.23 -13.55
C ARG A 80 -6.70 -7.98 -13.79
N THR A 81 -7.35 -7.34 -12.83
CA THR A 81 -8.68 -6.76 -13.05
C THR A 81 -8.57 -5.44 -13.83
N LEU A 82 -9.32 -5.29 -14.91
CA LEU A 82 -9.44 -4.03 -15.65
C LEU A 82 -10.61 -3.22 -15.08
N VAL A 83 -10.35 -2.00 -14.61
CA VAL A 83 -11.39 -1.05 -14.20
C VAL A 83 -11.55 0.02 -15.27
N LEU A 84 -12.69 0.04 -15.95
CA LEU A 84 -13.03 1.01 -16.98
C LEU A 84 -13.88 2.15 -16.42
N THR A 85 -13.45 3.38 -16.70
CA THR A 85 -14.10 4.61 -16.21
C THR A 85 -14.16 5.72 -17.26
N ASP A 86 -15.04 6.69 -17.08
CA ASP A 86 -15.02 7.95 -17.84
C ASP A 86 -13.87 8.86 -17.35
N SER A 87 -13.65 8.89 -16.03
CA SER A 87 -12.60 9.69 -15.40
C SER A 87 -11.93 8.96 -14.24
N ILE A 88 -10.60 8.96 -14.23
CA ILE A 88 -9.77 8.40 -13.16
C ILE A 88 -9.94 9.22 -11.85
N SER A 89 -10.37 10.48 -11.95
CA SER A 89 -10.60 11.35 -10.79
C SER A 89 -11.99 11.19 -10.15
N SER A 90 -12.84 10.28 -10.63
CA SER A 90 -14.19 10.09 -10.07
C SER A 90 -14.13 9.63 -8.60
N ARG A 91 -15.05 10.12 -7.76
CA ARG A 91 -15.14 9.70 -6.34
C ARG A 91 -15.41 8.21 -6.23
N HIS A 92 -16.25 7.66 -7.12
CA HIS A 92 -16.57 6.25 -7.12
C HIS A 92 -15.33 5.41 -7.43
N ILE A 93 -14.52 5.80 -8.42
CA ILE A 93 -13.26 5.13 -8.76
C ILE A 93 -12.25 5.16 -7.62
N ARG A 94 -12.14 6.27 -6.88
CA ARG A 94 -11.29 6.31 -5.68
C ARG A 94 -11.72 5.27 -4.64
N VAL A 95 -13.01 5.19 -4.32
CA VAL A 95 -13.53 4.22 -3.34
C VAL A 95 -13.37 2.78 -3.84
N LEU A 96 -13.66 2.53 -5.12
CA LEU A 96 -13.49 1.22 -5.76
C LEU A 96 -12.01 0.78 -5.74
N SER A 97 -11.09 1.69 -6.03
CA SER A 97 -9.65 1.41 -6.01
C SER A 97 -9.15 1.13 -4.60
N GLN A 98 -9.63 1.86 -3.58
CA GLN A 98 -9.34 1.57 -2.18
C GLN A 98 -9.87 0.20 -1.77
N PHE A 99 -11.08 -0.17 -2.21
CA PHE A 99 -11.68 -1.47 -1.96
C PHE A 99 -10.84 -2.60 -2.54
N LEU A 100 -10.51 -2.53 -3.84
CA LEU A 100 -9.70 -3.54 -4.53
C LEU A 100 -8.30 -3.67 -3.90
N ASN A 101 -7.69 -2.54 -3.51
CA ASN A 101 -6.41 -2.53 -2.79
C ASN A 101 -6.50 -3.22 -1.43
N ALA A 102 -7.55 -2.98 -0.64
CA ALA A 102 -7.77 -3.62 0.65
C ALA A 102 -7.99 -5.14 0.49
N ALA A 103 -8.74 -5.53 -0.54
CA ALA A 103 -8.98 -6.93 -0.91
C ALA A 103 -7.77 -7.62 -1.58
N ARG A 104 -6.65 -6.90 -1.80
CA ARG A 104 -5.42 -7.38 -2.47
C ARG A 104 -5.64 -7.88 -3.90
N VAL A 105 -6.62 -7.31 -4.60
CA VAL A 105 -6.83 -7.55 -6.03
C VAL A 105 -5.81 -6.71 -6.81
N LYS A 106 -5.14 -7.31 -7.79
CA LYS A 106 -4.30 -6.56 -8.73
C LYS A 106 -5.17 -5.97 -9.83
N PHE A 107 -5.07 -4.68 -10.08
CA PHE A 107 -5.92 -4.02 -11.08
C PHE A 107 -5.20 -2.89 -11.82
N ASN A 108 -5.74 -2.52 -12.97
CA ASN A 108 -5.42 -1.29 -13.71
C ASN A 108 -6.69 -0.46 -13.87
N VAL A 109 -6.58 0.86 -13.74
CA VAL A 109 -7.67 1.79 -14.01
C VAL A 109 -7.41 2.46 -15.35
N GLU A 110 -8.37 2.36 -16.26
CA GLU A 110 -8.24 2.89 -17.62
C GLU A 110 -9.49 3.66 -18.04
N THR A 111 -9.30 4.67 -18.89
CA THR A 111 -10.43 5.43 -19.43
C THR A 111 -10.97 4.79 -20.70
N PHE A 112 -12.27 4.95 -20.96
CA PHE A 112 -12.91 4.49 -22.21
C PHE A 112 -12.28 5.08 -23.50
N LYS A 113 -11.46 6.14 -23.38
CA LYS A 113 -10.78 6.78 -24.51
C LYS A 113 -9.48 6.07 -24.90
N ARG A 114 -8.87 5.30 -24.00
CA ARG A 114 -7.58 4.67 -24.24
C ARG A 114 -7.76 3.36 -25.00
N ARG A 115 -6.97 3.17 -26.06
CA ARG A 115 -6.84 1.85 -26.69
C ARG A 115 -6.08 0.94 -25.72
N LEU A 116 -6.60 -0.25 -25.47
CA LEU A 116 -6.03 -1.22 -24.54
C LEU A 116 -5.50 -2.43 -25.29
N LEU A 117 -4.39 -2.97 -24.78
CA LEU A 117 -3.86 -4.26 -25.20
C LEU A 117 -4.47 -5.32 -24.29
N PHE A 118 -5.46 -6.06 -24.77
CA PHE A 118 -6.18 -7.09 -23.99
C PHE A 118 -5.43 -8.42 -23.92
N THR A 119 -4.54 -8.69 -24.88
CA THR A 119 -3.79 -9.95 -24.99
C THR A 119 -2.29 -9.67 -25.09
N PHE A 120 -1.46 -10.55 -24.54
CA PHE A 120 -0.01 -10.52 -24.72
C PHE A 120 0.47 -11.93 -25.07
N LEU A 121 1.12 -12.08 -26.23
CA LEU A 121 1.57 -13.39 -26.75
C LEU A 121 0.44 -14.44 -26.76
N GLY A 122 -0.76 -14.03 -27.23
CA GLY A 122 -1.95 -14.88 -27.32
C GLY A 122 -2.67 -15.18 -25.99
N LYS A 123 -2.15 -14.71 -24.86
CA LYS A 123 -2.77 -14.89 -23.53
C LYS A 123 -3.52 -13.63 -23.08
N GLY A 124 -4.65 -13.81 -22.40
CA GLY A 124 -5.43 -12.71 -21.86
C GLY A 124 -4.71 -11.99 -20.72
N ARG A 125 -4.71 -10.65 -20.73
CA ARG A 125 -4.11 -9.82 -19.67
C ARG A 125 -5.07 -9.49 -18.54
N TYR A 126 -6.38 -9.51 -18.81
CA TYR A 126 -7.39 -9.10 -17.84
C TYR A 126 -8.39 -10.20 -17.56
N ASP A 127 -8.53 -10.58 -16.31
CA ASP A 127 -9.38 -11.70 -15.92
C ASP A 127 -10.71 -11.35 -15.28
N LEU A 128 -10.93 -10.06 -15.09
CA LEU A 128 -12.16 -9.47 -14.63
C LEU A 128 -12.23 -8.06 -15.22
N VAL A 129 -13.41 -7.67 -15.73
CA VAL A 129 -13.66 -6.29 -16.14
C VAL A 129 -14.66 -5.67 -15.19
N VAL A 130 -14.31 -4.52 -14.60
CA VAL A 130 -15.19 -3.71 -13.76
C VAL A 130 -15.52 -2.43 -14.51
N ILE A 131 -16.79 -2.18 -14.74
CA ILE A 131 -17.31 -1.04 -15.49
C ILE A 131 -17.99 -0.10 -14.51
N GLU A 132 -17.39 1.07 -14.27
CA GLU A 132 -17.92 2.05 -13.31
C GLU A 132 -19.21 2.71 -13.77
N ASN A 133 -19.42 2.81 -15.09
CA ASN A 133 -20.62 3.36 -15.69
C ASN A 133 -21.09 2.52 -16.88
N TYR A 134 -22.07 1.66 -16.63
CA TYR A 134 -22.58 0.74 -17.65
C TYR A 134 -23.22 1.46 -18.84
N TYR A 135 -23.84 2.64 -18.64
CA TYR A 135 -24.37 3.45 -19.75
C TYR A 135 -23.29 3.90 -20.72
N LYS A 136 -22.08 4.22 -20.23
CA LYS A 136 -20.98 4.60 -21.11
C LYS A 136 -20.49 3.40 -21.91
N TYR A 137 -20.38 2.24 -21.28
CA TYR A 137 -19.99 0.99 -21.96
C TYR A 137 -20.94 0.60 -23.10
N ILE A 138 -22.26 0.62 -22.87
CA ILE A 138 -23.22 0.25 -23.93
C ILE A 138 -23.20 1.22 -25.13
N ASN A 139 -22.81 2.48 -24.89
CA ASN A 139 -22.72 3.53 -25.91
C ASN A 139 -21.30 3.76 -26.42
N LEU A 140 -20.37 2.82 -26.17
CA LEU A 140 -19.04 2.85 -26.78
C LEU A 140 -19.13 2.78 -28.31
N VAL A 141 -18.10 3.32 -28.96
CA VAL A 141 -17.94 3.21 -30.42
C VAL A 141 -18.03 1.71 -30.81
N PRO A 142 -18.87 1.33 -31.80
CA PRO A 142 -19.16 -0.08 -32.08
C PRO A 142 -17.93 -0.97 -32.23
N ASN A 143 -16.90 -0.51 -32.94
CA ASN A 143 -15.66 -1.27 -33.13
C ASN A 143 -14.90 -1.50 -31.81
N TYR A 144 -14.83 -0.50 -30.94
CA TYR A 144 -14.13 -0.63 -29.66
C TYR A 144 -14.92 -1.53 -28.70
N ARG A 145 -16.24 -1.36 -28.64
CA ARG A 145 -17.12 -2.24 -27.86
C ARG A 145 -16.98 -3.69 -28.30
N LYS A 146 -17.01 -3.93 -29.63
CA LYS A 146 -16.86 -5.26 -30.20
C LYS A 146 -15.57 -5.94 -29.75
N VAL A 147 -14.43 -5.24 -29.80
CA VAL A 147 -13.14 -5.80 -29.35
C VAL A 147 -13.17 -6.21 -27.87
N LEU A 148 -13.77 -5.39 -27.00
CA LEU A 148 -13.92 -5.71 -25.58
C LEU A 148 -14.88 -6.89 -25.35
N ASP A 149 -15.99 -6.93 -26.08
CA ASP A 149 -17.00 -7.99 -25.99
C ASP A 149 -16.45 -9.33 -26.50
N ASP A 150 -15.74 -9.32 -27.63
CA ASP A 150 -15.04 -10.48 -28.20
C ASP A 150 -13.98 -10.99 -27.21
N TYR A 151 -13.18 -10.09 -26.62
CA TYR A 151 -12.23 -10.48 -25.58
C TYR A 151 -12.91 -11.17 -24.38
N CYS A 152 -14.02 -10.59 -23.88
CA CYS A 152 -14.73 -11.17 -22.74
C CYS A 152 -15.32 -12.54 -23.07
N ARG A 153 -15.79 -12.73 -24.30
CA ARG A 153 -16.33 -14.01 -24.77
C ARG A 153 -15.24 -15.06 -24.96
N ASP A 154 -14.20 -14.72 -25.72
CA ASP A 154 -13.14 -15.64 -26.13
C ASP A 154 -12.29 -16.12 -24.95
N TYR A 155 -12.11 -15.27 -23.94
CA TYR A 155 -11.34 -15.60 -22.72
C TYR A 155 -12.24 -15.90 -21.50
N ASN A 156 -13.57 -15.92 -21.67
CA ASN A 156 -14.55 -16.12 -20.59
C ASN A 156 -14.34 -15.17 -19.39
N VAL A 157 -14.11 -13.89 -19.68
CA VAL A 157 -13.88 -12.84 -18.68
C VAL A 157 -15.23 -12.30 -18.21
N PRO A 158 -15.60 -12.47 -16.92
CA PRO A 158 -16.84 -11.90 -16.39
C PRO A 158 -16.75 -10.38 -16.26
N VAL A 159 -17.91 -9.73 -16.32
CA VAL A 159 -18.06 -8.28 -16.18
C VAL A 159 -18.82 -7.92 -14.90
N ILE A 160 -18.27 -7.03 -14.09
CA ILE A 160 -19.00 -6.35 -13.01
C ILE A 160 -19.34 -4.96 -13.50
N ALA A 161 -20.59 -4.56 -13.45
CA ALA A 161 -21.02 -3.26 -13.96
C ALA A 161 -21.84 -2.49 -12.93
N PHE A 162 -21.60 -1.19 -12.81
CA PHE A 162 -22.42 -0.28 -12.02
C PHE A 162 -23.30 0.57 -12.93
N LEU A 163 -24.59 0.61 -12.60
CA LEU A 163 -25.58 1.39 -13.34
C LEU A 163 -25.96 2.63 -12.51
N PRO A 164 -25.48 3.85 -12.87
CA PRO A 164 -25.82 5.07 -12.15
C PRO A 164 -27.20 5.61 -12.57
N ASN A 165 -27.84 6.41 -11.72
CA ASN A 165 -29.01 7.21 -12.13
C ASN A 165 -28.60 8.21 -13.24
N THR A 166 -29.53 8.46 -14.17
CA THR A 166 -29.37 9.47 -15.23
C THR A 166 -30.22 10.71 -14.94
N ASN A 167 -29.89 11.82 -15.59
CA ASN A 167 -30.69 13.06 -15.50
C ASN A 167 -32.04 12.99 -16.24
N SER A 168 -32.38 11.83 -16.81
CA SER A 168 -33.65 11.62 -17.50
C SER A 168 -34.82 11.57 -16.51
N ASN A 169 -35.95 12.15 -16.90
CA ASN A 169 -37.21 12.06 -16.14
C ASN A 169 -37.90 10.69 -16.26
N PHE A 170 -37.46 9.84 -17.21
CA PHE A 170 -38.02 8.50 -17.35
C PHE A 170 -37.63 7.64 -16.15
N THR A 171 -38.63 7.16 -15.42
CA THR A 171 -38.42 6.32 -14.24
C THR A 171 -38.20 4.86 -14.60
N ARG A 172 -38.85 4.35 -15.66
CA ARG A 172 -38.69 2.99 -16.18
C ARG A 172 -37.90 3.02 -17.49
N LEU A 173 -36.83 2.23 -17.56
CA LEU A 173 -35.89 2.22 -18.67
C LEU A 173 -35.52 0.79 -19.08
N ASN A 174 -35.06 0.63 -20.31
CA ASN A 174 -34.49 -0.60 -20.83
C ASN A 174 -33.13 -0.32 -21.49
N VAL A 175 -32.22 -1.29 -21.40
CA VAL A 175 -30.96 -1.23 -22.16
C VAL A 175 -31.26 -1.52 -23.63
N LYS A 176 -30.87 -0.61 -24.54
CA LYS A 176 -31.13 -0.80 -25.97
C LYS A 176 -30.43 -2.06 -26.48
N GLY A 177 -31.20 -2.96 -27.10
CA GLY A 177 -30.68 -4.21 -27.68
C GLY A 177 -30.29 -5.28 -26.66
N PHE A 178 -30.65 -5.11 -25.38
CA PHE A 178 -30.37 -6.09 -24.33
C PHE A 178 -31.56 -6.20 -23.37
N PRO A 179 -32.01 -7.41 -22.97
CA PRO A 179 -33.27 -7.60 -22.24
C PRO A 179 -33.21 -7.21 -20.75
N LEU A 180 -32.54 -6.11 -20.39
CA LEU A 180 -32.44 -5.61 -19.01
C LEU A 180 -33.36 -4.40 -18.81
N ARG A 181 -34.39 -4.61 -17.96
CA ARG A 181 -35.37 -3.58 -17.58
C ARG A 181 -35.16 -3.16 -16.13
N PHE A 182 -35.20 -1.86 -15.88
CA PHE A 182 -34.95 -1.32 -14.54
C PHE A 182 -35.68 0.00 -14.34
N ARG A 183 -35.71 0.42 -13.07
CA ARG A 183 -36.25 1.69 -12.64
C ARG A 183 -35.19 2.51 -11.94
N GLN A 184 -35.10 3.80 -12.26
CA GLN A 184 -34.14 4.74 -11.66
C GLN A 184 -34.79 5.69 -10.66
N HIS A 185 -33.98 6.36 -9.86
CA HIS A 185 -34.42 7.27 -8.80
C HIS A 185 -35.36 6.59 -7.78
N GLN A 186 -35.07 5.35 -7.41
CA GLN A 186 -35.89 4.54 -6.51
C GLN A 186 -35.36 4.57 -5.07
N ARG A 187 -36.25 4.26 -4.12
CA ARG A 187 -35.92 3.85 -2.76
C ARG A 187 -36.06 2.34 -2.65
N ALA A 188 -35.11 1.68 -1.99
CA ALA A 188 -35.26 0.29 -1.59
C ALA A 188 -35.93 0.25 -0.21
N ARG A 189 -37.11 -0.36 -0.09
CA ARG A 189 -37.81 -0.48 1.19
C ARG A 189 -37.16 -1.51 2.11
N ASN A 190 -36.60 -2.55 1.50
CA ASN A 190 -35.83 -3.59 2.18
C ASN A 190 -34.72 -4.12 1.27
N LEU A 191 -33.77 -4.85 1.84
CA LEU A 191 -32.71 -5.54 1.12
C LEU A 191 -32.45 -6.91 1.74
N SER A 192 -32.29 -7.95 0.91
CA SER A 192 -31.90 -9.29 1.37
C SER A 192 -31.11 -10.06 0.32
N PHE A 193 -30.06 -10.76 0.75
CA PHE A 193 -29.26 -11.60 -0.16
C PHE A 193 -30.04 -12.83 -0.59
N SER A 194 -30.02 -13.11 -1.89
CA SER A 194 -30.78 -14.21 -2.47
C SER A 194 -30.09 -15.55 -2.24
N ALA A 195 -30.78 -16.49 -1.59
CA ALA A 195 -30.27 -17.83 -1.33
C ALA A 195 -30.23 -18.74 -2.58
N SER A 196 -30.96 -18.37 -3.64
CA SER A 196 -30.96 -19.10 -4.91
C SER A 196 -29.77 -18.76 -5.80
N SER A 197 -29.11 -17.62 -5.56
CA SER A 197 -27.95 -17.17 -6.31
C SER A 197 -26.68 -17.88 -5.86
N PRO A 198 -25.75 -18.24 -6.78
CA PRO A 198 -24.46 -18.82 -6.42
C PRO A 198 -23.44 -17.77 -5.95
N VAL A 199 -23.74 -16.47 -6.06
CA VAL A 199 -22.80 -15.38 -5.78
C VAL A 199 -22.62 -15.12 -4.28
N PRO A 200 -23.69 -14.94 -3.47
CA PRO A 200 -23.54 -14.67 -2.03
C PRO A 200 -22.83 -15.80 -1.32
N ARG A 201 -21.75 -15.49 -0.60
CA ARG A 201 -20.93 -16.47 0.13
C ARG A 201 -20.50 -15.93 1.48
N ILE A 202 -19.80 -14.81 1.50
CA ILE A 202 -19.50 -14.06 2.71
C ILE A 202 -20.78 -13.46 3.26
N ALA A 203 -21.64 -12.93 2.39
CA ALA A 203 -22.98 -12.47 2.77
C ALA A 203 -23.81 -13.60 3.41
N LYS A 204 -24.47 -13.27 4.51
CA LYS A 204 -25.45 -14.17 5.14
C LYS A 204 -26.81 -14.02 4.46
N THR A 205 -27.38 -15.13 4.04
CA THR A 205 -28.73 -15.22 3.46
C THR A 205 -29.76 -15.48 4.56
N GLY A 206 -31.00 -15.02 4.37
CA GLY A 206 -32.10 -15.25 5.32
C GLY A 206 -32.36 -14.11 6.32
N VAL A 207 -31.52 -13.08 6.30
CA VAL A 207 -31.70 -11.83 7.06
C VAL A 207 -32.16 -10.72 6.11
N THR A 208 -33.12 -9.90 6.55
CA THR A 208 -33.65 -8.79 5.75
C THR A 208 -33.35 -7.46 6.45
N LEU A 209 -32.72 -6.53 5.73
CA LEU A 209 -32.56 -5.15 6.17
C LEU A 209 -33.84 -4.39 5.83
N ASN A 210 -34.57 -3.94 6.84
CA ASN A 210 -35.70 -3.04 6.66
C ASN A 210 -35.20 -1.59 6.73
N LEU A 211 -35.79 -0.72 5.91
CA LEU A 211 -35.44 0.70 5.84
C LEU A 211 -33.92 0.96 5.65
N PRO A 212 -33.34 0.52 4.52
CA PRO A 212 -31.96 0.82 4.16
C PRO A 212 -31.63 2.31 4.28
N LEU A 213 -30.60 2.65 5.08
CA LEU A 213 -30.15 4.03 5.25
C LEU A 213 -28.86 4.30 4.44
N PRO A 214 -28.73 5.48 3.81
CA PRO A 214 -29.70 6.57 3.78
C PRO A 214 -30.91 6.25 2.87
N ASP A 215 -32.12 6.56 3.35
CA ASP A 215 -33.36 6.35 2.59
C ASP A 215 -33.52 7.47 1.54
N ARG A 216 -32.86 7.29 0.39
CA ARG A 216 -32.84 8.26 -0.71
C ARG A 216 -33.20 7.60 -2.03
N ASN A 217 -33.62 8.43 -2.98
CA ASN A 217 -33.93 8.04 -4.36
C ASN A 217 -32.63 7.76 -5.16
N GLU A 218 -31.68 7.04 -4.58
CA GLU A 218 -30.35 6.77 -5.16
C GLU A 218 -30.28 5.38 -5.82
N TRP A 219 -31.28 4.51 -5.62
CA TRP A 219 -31.27 3.15 -6.13
C TRP A 219 -31.79 3.04 -7.57
N ILE A 220 -31.16 2.15 -8.32
CA ILE A 220 -31.72 1.51 -9.50
C ILE A 220 -32.24 0.13 -9.08
N LEU A 221 -33.51 -0.15 -9.39
CA LEU A 221 -34.13 -1.44 -9.10
C LEU A 221 -34.49 -2.16 -10.40
N PHE A 222 -33.99 -3.37 -10.57
CA PHE A 222 -34.21 -4.21 -11.74
C PHE A 222 -35.55 -4.95 -11.64
N GLU A 223 -36.24 -5.06 -12.77
CA GLU A 223 -37.43 -5.91 -12.88
C GLU A 223 -37.00 -7.38 -12.93
N LYS A 224 -37.70 -8.24 -12.19
CA LYS A 224 -37.42 -9.69 -12.22
C LYS A 224 -37.87 -10.28 -13.55
N ASP A 225 -37.04 -11.12 -14.15
CA ASP A 225 -37.33 -11.84 -15.39
C ASP A 225 -36.62 -13.22 -15.43
N GLN A 226 -36.80 -13.95 -16.52
CA GLN A 226 -36.23 -15.30 -16.71
C GLN A 226 -34.77 -15.33 -17.19
N PHE A 227 -34.21 -14.17 -17.58
CA PHE A 227 -32.86 -14.04 -18.11
C PHE A 227 -31.85 -13.69 -17.01
N HIS A 228 -32.31 -13.04 -15.94
CA HIS A 228 -31.47 -12.53 -14.86
C HIS A 228 -31.75 -13.21 -13.52
N GLU A 229 -30.69 -13.70 -12.87
CA GLU A 229 -30.76 -14.21 -11.51
C GLU A 229 -30.63 -13.06 -10.50
N VAL A 230 -31.42 -13.07 -9.44
CA VAL A 230 -31.35 -12.04 -8.39
C VAL A 230 -30.22 -12.37 -7.41
N VAL A 231 -29.29 -11.44 -7.21
CA VAL A 231 -28.19 -11.54 -6.22
C VAL A 231 -28.59 -10.86 -4.91
N LEU A 232 -29.16 -9.65 -5.01
CA LEU A 232 -29.66 -8.86 -3.88
C LEU A 232 -31.11 -8.46 -4.18
N ASN A 233 -32.05 -8.99 -3.40
CA ASN A 233 -33.47 -8.63 -3.47
C ASN A 233 -33.69 -7.24 -2.90
N ALA A 234 -34.71 -6.55 -3.42
CA ALA A 234 -35.20 -5.29 -2.89
C ALA A 234 -36.68 -5.12 -3.25
N ASP A 235 -37.47 -4.53 -2.35
CA ASP A 235 -38.80 -4.05 -2.69
C ASP A 235 -38.77 -2.56 -3.05
N ASP A 236 -39.54 -2.16 -4.07
CA ASP A 236 -39.72 -0.75 -4.40
C ASP A 236 -40.62 -0.04 -3.38
N SER A 237 -40.79 1.28 -3.53
CA SER A 237 -41.61 2.08 -2.61
C SER A 237 -43.08 1.65 -2.54
N TYR A 238 -43.57 0.90 -3.54
CA TYR A 238 -44.93 0.36 -3.58
C TYR A 238 -45.01 -1.05 -2.98
N GLY A 239 -43.88 -1.60 -2.48
CA GLY A 239 -43.82 -2.95 -1.94
C GLY A 239 -43.79 -4.04 -3.01
N ILE A 240 -43.50 -3.69 -4.27
CA ILE A 240 -43.39 -4.68 -5.33
C ILE A 240 -41.97 -5.23 -5.34
N GLU A 241 -41.84 -6.55 -5.42
CA GLU A 241 -40.54 -7.21 -5.47
C GLU A 241 -39.74 -6.83 -6.73
N ARG A 242 -38.46 -6.51 -6.51
CA ARG A 242 -37.44 -6.16 -7.50
C ARG A 242 -36.11 -6.81 -7.13
N ALA A 243 -35.06 -6.39 -7.82
CA ALA A 243 -33.68 -6.69 -7.45
C ALA A 243 -32.84 -5.41 -7.43
N ALA A 244 -31.94 -5.29 -6.46
CA ALA A 244 -30.92 -4.24 -6.42
C ALA A 244 -29.63 -4.66 -7.14
N ILE A 245 -29.39 -5.97 -7.26
CA ILE A 245 -28.25 -6.55 -7.98
C ILE A 245 -28.73 -7.80 -8.71
N VAL A 246 -28.37 -7.91 -9.99
CA VAL A 246 -28.71 -9.05 -10.85
C VAL A 246 -27.48 -9.66 -11.50
N ARG A 247 -27.54 -10.97 -11.78
CA ARG A 247 -26.56 -11.73 -12.55
C ARG A 247 -27.17 -12.16 -13.88
N ASP A 248 -26.58 -11.69 -14.96
CA ASP A 248 -26.78 -12.19 -16.32
C ASP A 248 -25.76 -13.31 -16.57
N ILE A 249 -26.24 -14.51 -16.88
CA ILE A 249 -25.34 -15.66 -17.16
C ILE A 249 -24.84 -15.67 -18.62
N GLY A 250 -25.14 -14.64 -19.41
CA GLY A 250 -24.67 -14.48 -20.78
C GLY A 250 -25.49 -15.25 -21.82
N LYS A 251 -26.77 -15.58 -21.53
CA LYS A 251 -27.63 -16.31 -22.48
C LYS A 251 -27.81 -15.61 -23.82
N PHE A 252 -27.71 -14.28 -23.83
CA PHE A 252 -27.99 -13.46 -25.02
C PHE A 252 -26.75 -13.25 -25.91
N ASP A 253 -25.57 -13.00 -25.33
CA ASP A 253 -24.36 -12.62 -26.08
C ASP A 253 -23.07 -13.35 -25.65
N GLY A 254 -23.20 -14.34 -24.76
CA GLY A 254 -22.10 -15.16 -24.28
C GLY A 254 -21.23 -14.50 -23.19
N ILE A 255 -21.63 -13.33 -22.67
CA ILE A 255 -20.85 -12.60 -21.66
C ILE A 255 -21.60 -12.61 -20.33
N GLU A 256 -20.98 -13.18 -19.31
CA GLU A 256 -21.54 -13.15 -17.96
C GLU A 256 -21.34 -11.78 -17.31
N ARG A 257 -22.41 -11.23 -16.72
CA ARG A 257 -22.39 -9.91 -16.08
C ARG A 257 -23.05 -9.94 -14.71
N ILE A 258 -22.52 -9.17 -13.79
CA ILE A 258 -23.18 -8.87 -12.51
C ILE A 258 -23.36 -7.36 -12.44
N VAL A 259 -24.62 -6.93 -12.46
CA VAL A 259 -25.00 -5.52 -12.61
C VAL A 259 -25.55 -4.99 -11.29
N PHE A 260 -24.91 -3.94 -10.80
CA PHE A 260 -25.19 -3.27 -9.54
C PHE A 260 -26.05 -2.04 -9.78
N GLY A 261 -27.21 -1.99 -9.09
CA GLY A 261 -28.13 -0.86 -9.13
C GLY A 261 -27.80 0.25 -8.14
N HIS A 262 -26.61 0.20 -7.52
CA HIS A 262 -26.14 1.23 -6.60
C HIS A 262 -24.62 1.21 -6.57
N ASN A 263 -24.01 2.35 -6.26
CA ASN A 263 -22.56 2.45 -6.10
C ASN A 263 -22.06 1.66 -4.87
N ILE A 264 -20.74 1.49 -4.76
CA ILE A 264 -20.10 0.76 -3.66
C ILE A 264 -20.13 1.50 -2.29
N THR A 265 -20.79 2.65 -2.18
CA THR A 265 -20.80 3.40 -0.91
C THR A 265 -21.70 2.74 0.14
N HIS A 266 -22.75 2.03 -0.27
CA HIS A 266 -23.64 1.31 0.63
C HIS A 266 -23.01 -0.01 1.12
N TRP A 267 -23.11 -0.32 2.41
CA TRP A 267 -22.38 -1.44 3.02
C TRP A 267 -22.84 -2.82 2.55
N MET A 268 -24.14 -3.03 2.25
CA MET A 268 -24.59 -4.30 1.64
C MET A 268 -24.02 -4.47 0.22
N VAL A 269 -23.85 -3.36 -0.51
CA VAL A 269 -23.23 -3.39 -1.84
C VAL A 269 -21.74 -3.72 -1.72
N ARG A 270 -21.06 -3.26 -0.67
CA ARG A 270 -19.67 -3.66 -0.37
C ARG A 270 -19.53 -5.16 -0.17
N ILE A 271 -20.42 -5.78 0.62
CA ILE A 271 -20.41 -7.25 0.80
C ILE A 271 -20.69 -7.94 -0.54
N ALA A 272 -21.73 -7.52 -1.27
CA ALA A 272 -22.09 -8.10 -2.56
C ALA A 272 -20.96 -7.99 -3.60
N PHE A 273 -20.25 -6.87 -3.62
CA PHE A 273 -19.10 -6.64 -4.48
C PHE A 273 -17.92 -7.54 -4.11
N LEU A 274 -17.62 -7.71 -2.82
CA LEU A 274 -16.61 -8.68 -2.37
C LEU A 274 -16.97 -10.10 -2.81
N ASP A 275 -18.21 -10.52 -2.57
CA ASP A 275 -18.71 -11.84 -2.99
C ASP A 275 -18.62 -12.03 -4.50
N THR A 276 -18.92 -10.98 -5.26
CA THR A 276 -18.81 -11.00 -6.73
C THR A 276 -17.36 -11.16 -7.19
N VAL A 277 -16.42 -10.43 -6.58
CA VAL A 277 -14.98 -10.60 -6.85
C VAL A 277 -14.51 -12.01 -6.47
N CYS A 278 -14.93 -12.51 -5.32
CA CYS A 278 -14.61 -13.86 -4.86
C CYS A 278 -15.17 -14.94 -5.80
N TYR A 279 -16.41 -14.78 -6.24
CA TYR A 279 -17.08 -15.64 -7.20
C TYR A 279 -16.33 -15.68 -8.54
N ALA A 280 -15.94 -14.50 -9.05
CA ALA A 280 -15.31 -14.36 -10.37
C ALA A 280 -13.85 -14.83 -10.41
N ILE A 281 -13.03 -14.42 -9.43
CA ILE A 281 -11.57 -14.59 -9.49
C ILE A 281 -10.92 -15.11 -8.20
N GLY A 282 -11.71 -15.39 -7.15
CA GLY A 282 -11.20 -15.74 -5.82
C GLY A 282 -10.29 -16.98 -5.81
N ASN A 283 -10.67 -18.03 -6.55
CA ASN A 283 -9.88 -19.26 -6.64
C ASN A 283 -8.54 -19.08 -7.38
N ARG A 284 -8.51 -18.24 -8.42
CA ARG A 284 -7.31 -18.03 -9.23
C ARG A 284 -6.22 -17.30 -8.46
N HIS A 285 -6.61 -16.20 -7.79
CA HIS A 285 -5.66 -15.35 -7.06
C HIS A 285 -5.48 -15.73 -5.60
N LYS A 286 -6.22 -16.73 -5.10
CA LYS A 286 -6.23 -17.14 -3.68
C LYS A 286 -6.43 -15.93 -2.76
N LEU A 287 -7.45 -15.12 -3.07
CA LEU A 287 -7.72 -13.89 -2.33
C LEU A 287 -8.14 -14.22 -0.90
N SER A 288 -7.34 -13.75 0.06
CA SER A 288 -7.58 -13.93 1.50
C SER A 288 -8.87 -13.28 2.00
N SER A 289 -9.30 -12.19 1.36
CA SER A 289 -10.56 -11.51 1.61
C SER A 289 -11.76 -12.44 1.35
N CYS A 290 -11.57 -13.48 0.53
CA CYS A 290 -12.55 -14.54 0.27
C CYS A 290 -12.51 -15.68 1.29
N ASP A 291 -11.60 -15.70 2.26
CA ASP A 291 -11.65 -16.66 3.37
C ASP A 291 -12.80 -16.30 4.32
N PHE A 292 -13.33 -17.27 5.06
CA PHE A 292 -14.30 -17.04 6.12
C PHE A 292 -13.65 -16.67 7.45
N ILE A 293 -12.39 -17.07 7.67
CA ILE A 293 -11.71 -16.83 8.95
C ILE A 293 -11.10 -15.43 8.97
N ARG A 294 -11.24 -14.74 10.10
CA ARG A 294 -10.65 -13.43 10.42
C ARG A 294 -9.91 -13.53 11.74
N TYR A 295 -8.64 -13.13 11.75
CA TYR A 295 -7.83 -13.02 12.97
C TYR A 295 -7.95 -11.61 13.51
N VAL A 296 -8.50 -11.47 14.71
CA VAL A 296 -8.82 -10.18 15.33
C VAL A 296 -8.08 -10.06 16.66
N GLN A 297 -7.22 -9.07 16.77
CA GLN A 297 -6.52 -8.66 17.98
C GLN A 297 -6.87 -7.20 18.30
N ILE A 298 -7.11 -6.90 19.57
CA ILE A 298 -7.41 -5.54 20.04
C ILE A 298 -6.35 -5.18 21.08
N ASP A 299 -5.40 -4.35 20.66
CA ASP A 299 -4.33 -3.83 21.52
C ASP A 299 -4.83 -2.56 22.22
N ILE A 300 -4.72 -2.54 23.55
CA ILE A 300 -4.96 -1.38 24.41
C ILE A 300 -3.59 -0.81 24.76
N ASP A 301 -3.13 0.17 23.99
CA ASP A 301 -1.89 0.90 24.26
C ASP A 301 -2.09 1.83 25.47
N ASP A 302 -1.00 2.45 25.93
CA ASP A 302 -1.02 3.50 26.95
C ASP A 302 -1.59 3.07 28.31
N VAL A 303 -1.47 1.78 28.66
CA VAL A 303 -1.84 1.32 30.00
C VAL A 303 -0.89 1.96 31.02
N PHE A 304 -1.51 2.56 32.04
CA PHE A 304 -0.93 3.48 33.02
C PHE A 304 -0.56 4.87 32.50
N VAL A 305 -0.78 5.21 31.24
CA VAL A 305 -0.41 6.53 30.68
C VAL A 305 -1.64 7.43 30.57
N GLY A 306 -1.48 8.71 30.92
CA GLY A 306 -2.52 9.73 30.78
C GLY A 306 -2.65 10.62 32.01
N GLN A 307 -3.21 11.82 31.81
CA GLN A 307 -3.53 12.77 32.88
C GLN A 307 -4.71 12.28 33.73
N SER A 308 -4.86 12.84 34.94
CA SER A 308 -6.01 12.53 35.80
C SER A 308 -7.35 12.94 35.18
N GLY A 309 -8.37 12.12 35.37
CA GLY A 309 -9.71 12.26 34.82
C GLY A 309 -9.99 11.40 33.57
N VAL A 310 -8.96 10.81 32.94
CA VAL A 310 -9.11 10.00 31.72
C VAL A 310 -8.60 8.56 31.86
N ARG A 311 -8.06 8.19 33.03
CA ARG A 311 -7.60 6.82 33.30
C ARG A 311 -8.76 5.92 33.70
N MET A 312 -8.58 4.60 33.59
CA MET A 312 -9.60 3.63 33.95
C MET A 312 -9.79 3.58 35.46
N LEU A 313 -11.05 3.57 35.90
CA LEU A 313 -11.41 3.30 37.29
C LEU A 313 -11.56 1.79 37.52
N ARG A 314 -11.72 1.37 38.78
CA ARG A 314 -12.04 -0.02 39.13
C ARG A 314 -13.24 -0.56 38.34
N SER A 315 -14.30 0.22 38.24
CA SER A 315 -15.52 -0.12 37.50
C SER A 315 -15.30 -0.28 35.99
N ASP A 316 -14.28 0.38 35.43
CA ASP A 316 -13.93 0.28 34.01
C ASP A 316 -13.10 -0.97 33.73
N VAL A 317 -12.23 -1.37 34.66
CA VAL A 317 -11.51 -2.65 34.60
C VAL A 317 -12.48 -3.84 34.71
N GLU A 318 -13.50 -3.72 35.56
CA GLU A 318 -14.59 -4.71 35.67
C GLU A 318 -15.38 -4.81 34.34
N ASP A 319 -15.76 -3.67 33.74
CA ASP A 319 -16.39 -3.64 32.42
C ASP A 319 -15.50 -4.23 31.31
N LEU A 320 -14.19 -4.01 31.39
CA LEU A 320 -13.24 -4.57 30.44
C LEU A 320 -13.24 -6.11 30.49
N LEU A 321 -13.33 -6.69 31.69
CA LEU A 321 -13.46 -8.15 31.88
C LEU A 321 -14.81 -8.68 31.37
N GLU A 322 -15.90 -7.98 31.64
CA GLU A 322 -17.23 -8.32 31.12
C GLU A 322 -17.27 -8.26 29.59
N THR A 323 -16.70 -7.19 29.01
CA THR A 323 -16.54 -7.01 27.58
C THR A 323 -15.71 -8.13 26.99
N GLN A 324 -14.59 -8.51 27.62
CA GLN A 324 -13.79 -9.65 27.17
C GLN A 324 -14.60 -10.95 27.12
N ALA A 325 -15.43 -11.20 28.14
CA ALA A 325 -16.32 -12.36 28.18
C ALA A 325 -17.41 -12.30 27.09
N ALA A 326 -17.97 -11.12 26.81
CA ALA A 326 -18.91 -10.92 25.71
C ALA A 326 -18.26 -11.16 24.35
N LEU A 327 -17.05 -10.65 24.14
CA LEU A 327 -16.30 -10.79 22.89
C LEU A 327 -15.88 -12.23 22.60
N LYS A 328 -15.65 -13.07 23.61
CA LYS A 328 -15.42 -14.52 23.45
C LYS A 328 -16.56 -15.26 22.75
N LYS A 329 -17.79 -14.72 22.76
CA LYS A 329 -18.94 -15.27 22.03
C LYS A 329 -18.83 -15.06 20.51
N PHE A 330 -18.10 -14.03 20.08
CA PHE A 330 -17.94 -13.66 18.67
C PHE A 330 -16.57 -14.03 18.10
N VAL A 331 -15.54 -13.98 18.96
CA VAL A 331 -14.13 -14.22 18.60
C VAL A 331 -13.58 -15.35 19.47
N LYS A 332 -13.24 -16.48 18.84
CA LYS A 332 -12.70 -17.64 19.53
C LYS A 332 -11.37 -17.31 20.22
N ASN A 333 -11.18 -17.78 21.45
CA ASN A 333 -9.97 -17.58 22.27
C ASN A 333 -9.64 -16.10 22.56
N PHE A 334 -10.62 -15.20 22.49
CA PHE A 334 -10.37 -13.78 22.65
C PHE A 334 -9.79 -13.41 24.03
N VAL A 335 -8.78 -12.55 24.00
CA VAL A 335 -8.18 -11.89 25.16
C VAL A 335 -7.69 -10.50 24.74
N PHE A 336 -7.87 -9.50 25.60
CA PHE A 336 -7.29 -8.17 25.38
C PHE A 336 -5.78 -8.20 25.61
N THR A 337 -5.08 -7.39 24.81
CA THR A 337 -3.63 -7.26 24.83
C THR A 337 -3.25 -5.85 25.26
N LEU A 338 -2.60 -5.71 26.41
CA LEU A 338 -2.37 -4.45 27.12
C LEU A 338 -0.91 -3.98 26.96
N GLY A 339 -0.72 -2.82 26.36
CA GLY A 339 0.56 -2.15 26.18
C GLY A 339 0.88 -1.25 27.35
N PHE A 340 1.91 -1.57 28.14
CA PHE A 340 2.17 -0.87 29.41
C PHE A 340 3.46 -0.02 29.39
N SER A 341 3.38 1.10 30.10
CA SER A 341 4.52 1.93 30.51
C SER A 341 4.59 2.03 32.03
N GLY A 342 5.39 1.17 32.65
CA GLY A 342 5.38 0.97 34.10
C GLY A 342 5.79 2.19 34.93
N PHE A 343 6.42 3.21 34.33
CA PHE A 343 6.79 4.44 35.05
C PHE A 343 5.59 5.16 35.64
N TYR A 344 4.42 5.05 34.98
CA TYR A 344 3.22 5.79 35.32
C TYR A 344 2.21 4.96 36.12
N PHE A 345 2.60 3.81 36.64
CA PHE A 345 1.77 3.02 37.54
C PHE A 345 1.47 3.81 38.82
N ARG A 346 0.20 3.92 39.20
CA ARG A 346 -0.27 4.75 40.32
C ARG A 346 0.13 6.22 40.22
N ASN A 347 -0.06 6.78 39.02
CA ASN A 347 0.20 8.18 38.71
C ASN A 347 -1.09 8.93 38.37
N GLY A 348 -2.24 8.43 38.84
CA GLY A 348 -3.56 9.05 38.71
C GLY A 348 -4.03 9.70 40.00
N ASP A 349 -5.33 9.95 40.09
CA ASP A 349 -6.02 10.22 41.36
C ASP A 349 -6.25 8.92 42.17
N ALA A 350 -6.75 9.06 43.40
CA ALA A 350 -6.92 7.92 44.32
C ALA A 350 -7.88 6.83 43.80
N ASP A 351 -8.81 7.14 42.90
CA ASP A 351 -9.73 6.14 42.33
C ASP A 351 -9.17 5.53 41.05
N GLU A 352 -8.38 6.29 40.28
CA GLU A 352 -7.60 5.80 39.14
C GLU A 352 -6.51 4.83 39.59
N ASP A 353 -5.82 5.13 40.70
CA ASP A 353 -4.79 4.26 41.26
C ASP A 353 -5.36 2.90 41.68
N LYS A 354 -6.59 2.86 42.21
CA LYS A 354 -7.31 1.60 42.48
C LYS A 354 -7.65 0.84 41.19
N GLY A 355 -7.88 1.55 40.09
CA GLY A 355 -8.05 0.96 38.76
C GLY A 355 -6.75 0.30 38.27
N ASP A 356 -5.63 1.02 38.38
CA ASP A 356 -4.29 0.50 38.07
C ASP A 356 -3.96 -0.74 38.91
N GLU A 357 -4.25 -0.72 40.21
CA GLU A 357 -4.09 -1.86 41.12
C GLU A 357 -4.92 -3.05 40.70
N LEU A 358 -6.20 -2.86 40.37
CA LEU A 358 -7.06 -3.95 39.93
C LEU A 358 -6.57 -4.57 38.61
N LEU A 359 -6.00 -3.79 37.69
CA LEU A 359 -5.37 -4.34 36.48
C LEU A 359 -4.22 -5.28 36.82
N ILE A 360 -3.39 -4.93 37.80
CA ILE A 360 -2.28 -5.77 38.27
C ILE A 360 -2.80 -7.02 39.00
N GLU A 361 -3.78 -6.86 39.90
CA GLU A 361 -4.43 -7.97 40.61
C GLU A 361 -5.03 -8.99 39.63
N ARG A 362 -5.64 -8.50 38.53
CA ARG A 362 -6.24 -9.31 37.47
C ARG A 362 -5.32 -9.53 36.27
N ALA A 363 -4.01 -9.30 36.39
CA ALA A 363 -3.09 -9.33 35.25
C ALA A 363 -3.13 -10.63 34.43
N LYS A 364 -3.40 -11.77 35.08
CA LYS A 364 -3.53 -13.11 34.45
C LYS A 364 -4.71 -13.27 33.50
N GLU A 365 -5.72 -12.41 33.61
CA GLU A 365 -6.90 -12.39 32.74
C GLU A 365 -6.61 -11.74 31.37
N PHE A 366 -5.45 -11.07 31.26
CA PHE A 366 -5.01 -10.32 30.10
C PHE A 366 -3.67 -10.86 29.57
N LYS A 367 -3.30 -10.37 28.39
CA LYS A 367 -1.96 -10.53 27.84
C LYS A 367 -1.30 -9.16 27.76
N TRP A 368 0.01 -9.08 27.99
CA TRP A 368 0.70 -7.80 28.11
C TRP A 368 1.84 -7.68 27.10
N PHE A 369 2.13 -6.47 26.63
CA PHE A 369 3.32 -6.20 25.80
C PHE A 369 3.99 -4.88 26.22
N PRO A 370 5.32 -4.76 26.06
CA PRO A 370 6.01 -3.56 26.48
C PRO A 370 5.70 -2.38 25.54
N HIS A 371 5.49 -1.20 26.14
CA HIS A 371 5.24 0.06 25.45
C HIS A 371 6.18 1.18 25.91
N MET A 372 7.46 0.85 26.12
CA MET A 372 8.51 1.70 26.72
C MET A 372 8.26 2.08 28.18
N TRP A 373 9.30 2.50 28.90
CA TRP A 373 9.19 2.85 30.33
C TRP A 373 8.40 4.13 30.58
N ARG A 374 8.80 5.25 29.95
CA ARG A 374 8.15 6.56 30.09
C ARG A 374 7.39 6.99 28.83
N HIS A 375 6.88 6.02 28.07
CA HIS A 375 6.23 6.31 26.79
C HIS A 375 7.14 7.17 25.86
N ASN A 376 8.45 6.88 25.88
CA ASN A 376 9.45 7.66 25.16
C ASN A 376 9.29 7.55 23.64
N HIS A 377 9.53 8.65 22.93
CA HIS A 377 9.65 8.63 21.48
C HIS A 377 11.00 8.07 21.06
N VAL A 378 10.98 7.01 20.26
CA VAL A 378 12.20 6.24 19.95
C VAL A 378 13.21 7.04 19.14
N HIS A 379 12.72 7.87 18.25
CA HIS A 379 13.54 8.61 17.29
C HIS A 379 14.39 9.69 17.97
N GLU A 380 14.06 10.11 19.19
CA GLU A 380 14.79 11.15 19.93
C GLU A 380 16.01 10.60 20.68
N HIS A 381 16.27 9.29 20.61
CA HIS A 381 17.20 8.61 21.50
C HIS A 381 18.09 7.58 20.78
N ASN A 382 19.32 7.42 21.28
CA ASN A 382 20.27 6.44 20.76
C ASN A 382 20.04 5.02 21.33
N LEU A 383 20.75 4.04 20.79
CA LEU A 383 20.65 2.63 21.20
C LEU A 383 20.84 2.42 22.72
N THR A 384 21.89 2.98 23.31
CA THR A 384 22.22 2.80 24.73
C THR A 384 21.11 3.32 25.64
N PHE A 385 20.53 4.47 25.32
CA PHE A 385 19.40 5.00 26.07
C PHE A 385 18.17 4.09 25.96
N LEU A 386 17.84 3.65 24.75
CA LEU A 386 16.72 2.75 24.49
C LEU A 386 16.85 1.44 25.29
N GLU A 387 18.03 0.83 25.32
CA GLU A 387 18.29 -0.38 26.11
C GLU A 387 18.06 -0.16 27.61
N ALA A 388 18.55 0.97 28.15
CA ALA A 388 18.40 1.31 29.56
C ALA A 388 16.93 1.48 29.96
N ILE A 389 16.16 2.29 29.21
CA ILE A 389 14.74 2.51 29.52
C ILE A 389 13.91 1.24 29.31
N MET A 390 14.21 0.44 28.28
CA MET A 390 13.50 -0.83 28.06
C MET A 390 13.77 -1.81 29.19
N SER A 391 14.99 -1.83 29.73
CA SER A 391 15.37 -2.69 30.85
C SER A 391 14.61 -2.32 32.12
N GLN A 392 14.39 -1.03 32.39
CA GLN A 392 13.55 -0.57 33.50
C GLN A 392 12.10 -1.09 33.37
N ASN A 393 11.51 -0.95 32.18
CA ASN A 393 10.16 -1.46 31.94
C ASN A 393 10.07 -3.00 32.06
N LYS A 394 11.15 -3.71 31.69
CA LYS A 394 11.25 -5.17 31.88
C LYS A 394 11.31 -5.56 33.35
N LEU A 395 12.09 -4.85 34.15
CA LEU A 395 12.16 -5.08 35.60
C LEU A 395 10.79 -4.89 36.27
N PHE A 396 10.04 -3.85 35.88
CA PHE A 396 8.67 -3.64 36.34
C PHE A 396 7.75 -4.81 35.96
N ALA A 397 7.81 -5.29 34.71
CA ALA A 397 6.97 -6.41 34.28
C ALA A 397 7.26 -7.70 35.07
N LEU A 398 8.53 -7.94 35.37
CA LEU A 398 8.97 -9.07 36.18
C LEU A 398 8.53 -8.95 37.64
N SER A 399 8.66 -7.76 38.24
CA SER A 399 8.24 -7.54 39.63
C SER A 399 6.72 -7.70 39.81
N MET A 400 5.94 -7.19 38.86
CA MET A 400 4.48 -7.29 38.84
C MET A 400 3.96 -8.64 38.29
N LYS A 401 4.86 -9.54 37.85
CA LYS A 401 4.53 -10.86 37.29
C LYS A 401 3.53 -10.80 36.13
N LEU A 402 3.70 -9.82 35.23
CA LEU A 402 2.80 -9.64 34.09
C LEU A 402 2.92 -10.80 33.08
N PRO A 403 1.80 -11.40 32.62
CA PRO A 403 1.81 -12.39 31.54
C PRO A 403 2.13 -11.75 30.18
N LEU A 404 3.41 -11.65 29.86
CA LEU A 404 3.89 -11.06 28.62
C LEU A 404 3.57 -11.93 27.40
N LEU A 405 3.27 -11.28 26.28
CA LEU A 405 3.28 -11.88 24.95
C LEU A 405 4.73 -12.04 24.50
N GLU A 406 5.18 -13.28 24.39
CA GLU A 406 6.53 -13.56 23.95
C GLU A 406 6.79 -13.02 22.55
N GLY A 407 7.88 -12.26 22.42
CA GLY A 407 8.36 -11.74 21.15
C GLY A 407 7.50 -10.65 20.51
N TYR A 408 6.55 -10.05 21.22
CA TYR A 408 5.70 -8.95 20.72
C TYR A 408 5.92 -7.64 21.48
N ALA A 409 6.10 -6.54 20.75
CA ALA A 409 6.19 -5.19 21.31
C ALA A 409 5.62 -4.17 20.33
N VAL A 410 5.23 -3.01 20.85
CA VAL A 410 4.77 -1.87 20.05
C VAL A 410 5.46 -0.63 20.57
N SER A 411 6.02 0.17 19.68
CA SER A 411 6.65 1.45 20.04
C SER A 411 5.60 2.54 20.21
N PRO A 412 5.69 3.43 21.21
CA PRO A 412 4.88 4.64 21.34
C PRO A 412 4.78 5.40 20.02
N GLN A 413 3.54 5.73 19.64
CA GLN A 413 3.15 6.38 18.37
C GLN A 413 3.70 5.69 17.10
N HIS A 414 4.14 4.43 17.22
CA HIS A 414 4.84 3.66 16.18
C HIS A 414 6.16 4.27 15.70
N THR A 415 6.76 5.16 16.50
CA THR A 415 8.05 5.80 16.16
C THR A 415 9.16 4.76 16.02
N GLY A 416 10.02 4.92 15.00
CA GLY A 416 11.11 4.00 14.70
C GLY A 416 10.70 2.66 14.09
N VAL A 417 9.41 2.30 14.06
CA VAL A 417 8.94 1.08 13.38
C VAL A 417 8.90 1.29 11.88
N TYR A 418 8.22 2.35 11.43
CA TYR A 418 8.31 2.87 10.06
C TYR A 418 8.05 4.40 10.04
N PRO A 419 8.92 5.24 9.44
CA PRO A 419 10.22 4.89 8.85
C PRO A 419 11.13 4.16 9.85
N VAL A 420 11.86 3.16 9.37
CA VAL A 420 12.59 2.27 10.29
C VAL A 420 13.74 3.02 10.95
N TYR A 421 13.96 2.75 12.24
CA TYR A 421 15.13 3.20 12.98
C TYR A 421 15.86 2.00 13.57
N SER A 422 17.06 1.70 13.09
CA SER A 422 17.75 0.44 13.40
C SER A 422 18.04 0.25 14.90
N SER A 423 18.29 1.33 15.64
CA SER A 423 18.51 1.27 17.10
C SER A 423 17.31 0.67 17.84
N LEU A 424 16.07 0.90 17.37
CA LEU A 424 14.87 0.29 17.96
C LEU A 424 14.91 -1.23 17.85
N TYR A 425 15.15 -1.73 16.63
CA TYR A 425 15.12 -3.15 16.33
C TYR A 425 16.23 -3.91 17.08
N LYS A 426 17.40 -3.28 17.24
CA LYS A 426 18.50 -3.82 18.04
C LYS A 426 18.15 -3.87 19.53
N ALA A 427 17.70 -2.75 20.12
CA ALA A 427 17.31 -2.69 21.53
C ALA A 427 16.20 -3.70 21.87
N TRP A 428 15.20 -3.82 20.99
CA TRP A 428 14.12 -4.79 21.14
C TRP A 428 14.60 -6.24 21.16
N LYS A 429 15.56 -6.63 20.32
CA LYS A 429 16.14 -7.97 20.37
C LYS A 429 16.91 -8.20 21.66
N ILE A 430 17.76 -7.24 22.04
CA ILE A 430 18.65 -7.35 23.20
C ILE A 430 17.85 -7.46 24.50
N VAL A 431 16.88 -6.57 24.69
CA VAL A 431 16.17 -6.48 25.97
C VAL A 431 14.98 -7.43 26.03
N TRP A 432 14.18 -7.51 24.96
CA TRP A 432 12.87 -8.19 24.98
C TRP A 432 12.79 -9.44 24.11
N ASN A 433 13.82 -9.75 23.32
CA ASN A 433 13.81 -10.83 22.32
C ASN A 433 12.61 -10.73 21.34
N ILE A 434 12.33 -9.52 20.85
CA ILE A 434 11.20 -9.28 19.93
C ILE A 434 11.44 -9.94 18.57
N SER A 435 10.39 -10.57 18.06
CA SER A 435 10.33 -11.14 16.70
C SER A 435 9.16 -10.60 15.88
N VAL A 436 8.17 -9.98 16.53
CA VAL A 436 6.98 -9.39 15.89
C VAL A 436 6.66 -8.02 16.49
N THR A 437 6.27 -7.09 15.63
CA THR A 437 5.65 -5.82 16.02
C THR A 437 4.54 -5.47 15.02
N SER A 438 3.87 -4.34 15.20
CA SER A 438 2.87 -3.84 14.27
C SER A 438 2.94 -2.32 14.11
N THR A 439 2.52 -1.84 12.94
CA THR A 439 2.47 -0.40 12.65
C THR A 439 1.36 -0.05 11.67
N GLU A 440 0.80 1.15 11.84
CA GLU A 440 -0.14 1.77 10.91
C GLU A 440 0.54 2.66 9.86
N GLN A 441 1.87 2.82 9.96
CA GLN A 441 2.64 3.82 9.20
C GLN A 441 3.13 3.34 7.83
N TYR A 442 3.09 2.02 7.57
CA TYR A 442 3.73 1.41 6.41
C TYR A 442 2.73 0.92 5.34
N PRO A 443 3.02 1.12 4.03
CA PRO A 443 4.11 1.94 3.47
C PRO A 443 3.87 3.44 3.60
N HIS A 444 2.60 3.82 3.80
CA HIS A 444 2.14 5.17 4.08
C HIS A 444 1.10 5.10 5.20
N PHE A 445 0.98 6.18 5.98
CA PHE A 445 -0.07 6.28 6.98
C PHE A 445 -1.48 6.26 6.35
N PHE A 446 -1.58 6.90 5.17
CA PHE A 446 -2.80 7.03 4.38
C PHE A 446 -2.53 6.70 2.89
N HIS A 447 -3.41 6.00 2.18
CA HIS A 447 -4.69 5.41 2.62
C HIS A 447 -4.49 4.07 3.35
N CYS A 448 -5.32 3.80 4.38
CA CYS A 448 -5.22 2.57 5.18
C CYS A 448 -5.38 1.26 4.38
N SER A 449 -6.09 1.30 3.24
CA SER A 449 -6.25 0.15 2.32
C SER A 449 -4.93 -0.37 1.74
N GLN A 450 -3.87 0.45 1.77
CA GLN A 450 -2.55 0.11 1.25
C GLN A 450 -1.60 -0.43 2.32
N ARG A 451 -2.01 -0.54 3.58
CA ARG A 451 -1.14 -1.07 4.64
C ARG A 451 -0.73 -2.51 4.37
N ARG A 452 0.55 -2.81 4.56
CA ARG A 452 1.15 -4.13 4.30
C ARG A 452 2.06 -4.55 5.45
N GLY A 453 2.47 -5.82 5.46
CA GLY A 453 3.53 -6.28 6.35
C GLY A 453 4.91 -6.06 5.72
N PHE A 454 5.96 -6.20 6.53
CA PHE A 454 7.34 -6.36 6.06
C PHE A 454 8.22 -7.05 7.11
N THR A 455 9.45 -7.41 6.74
CA THR A 455 10.46 -7.89 7.68
C THR A 455 11.68 -6.97 7.62
N TYR A 456 12.17 -6.54 8.78
CA TYR A 456 13.40 -5.78 8.91
C TYR A 456 14.23 -6.31 10.07
N GLU A 457 15.52 -6.55 9.84
CA GLU A 457 16.43 -7.20 10.79
C GLU A 457 15.80 -8.45 11.48
N ASN A 458 15.17 -9.37 10.73
CA ASN A 458 14.50 -10.56 11.27
C ASN A 458 13.32 -10.30 12.24
N ILE A 459 12.87 -9.06 12.39
CA ILE A 459 11.61 -8.73 13.07
C ILE A 459 10.53 -8.55 12.02
N SER A 460 9.43 -9.27 12.21
CA SER A 460 8.23 -9.18 11.41
C SER A 460 7.38 -7.99 11.83
N VAL A 461 6.97 -7.16 10.88
CA VAL A 461 6.09 -6.01 11.11
C VAL A 461 4.76 -6.27 10.45
N LEU A 462 3.69 -6.31 11.23
CA LEU A 462 2.33 -6.55 10.76
C LEU A 462 1.54 -5.24 10.56
N PRO A 463 0.62 -5.19 9.58
CA PRO A 463 -0.19 -4.00 9.34
C PRO A 463 -1.22 -3.80 10.46
N ARG A 464 -1.09 -2.69 11.19
CA ARG A 464 -2.01 -2.29 12.25
C ARG A 464 -3.17 -1.45 11.71
N GLN A 465 -4.35 -1.66 12.26
CA GLN A 465 -5.61 -1.07 11.83
C GLN A 465 -6.08 -0.03 12.83
N THR A 466 -6.71 1.03 12.31
CA THR A 466 -7.38 2.06 13.12
C THR A 466 -8.85 1.66 13.30
N CYS A 467 -9.42 1.90 14.48
CA CYS A 467 -10.82 1.60 14.76
C CYS A 467 -11.74 2.83 14.77
N GLY A 468 -11.20 4.03 14.47
CA GLY A 468 -11.94 5.30 14.57
C GLY A 468 -12.03 5.84 15.99
N LEU A 469 -11.31 5.26 16.95
CA LEU A 469 -11.12 5.80 18.29
C LEU A 469 -9.73 6.43 18.38
N TYR A 470 -9.62 7.56 19.08
CA TYR A 470 -8.38 8.30 19.26
C TYR A 470 -8.04 8.39 20.76
N THR A 471 -6.81 8.80 21.08
CA THR A 471 -6.36 9.01 22.48
C THR A 471 -7.19 10.04 23.25
N HIS A 472 -7.98 10.87 22.55
CA HIS A 472 -8.83 11.91 23.14
C HIS A 472 -10.34 11.61 23.06
N THR A 473 -10.74 10.41 22.63
CA THR A 473 -12.16 10.02 22.56
C THR A 473 -12.58 9.26 23.81
N TYR A 474 -13.12 9.99 24.78
CA TYR A 474 -13.54 9.46 26.10
C TYR A 474 -15.07 9.45 26.29
N PHE A 475 -15.78 10.37 25.62
CA PHE A 475 -17.23 10.55 25.75
C PHE A 475 -17.92 10.48 24.39
N PHE A 476 -19.17 9.98 24.35
CA PHE A 476 -19.93 9.88 23.10
C PHE A 476 -20.23 11.26 22.50
N HIS A 477 -20.55 12.24 23.35
CA HIS A 477 -20.88 13.60 22.91
C HIS A 477 -19.65 14.37 22.39
N SER A 478 -18.44 13.96 22.77
CA SER A 478 -17.18 14.57 22.33
C SER A 478 -16.54 13.82 21.16
N TYR A 479 -17.18 12.77 20.65
CA TYR A 479 -16.67 12.04 19.49
C TYR A 479 -16.61 12.95 18.27
N PRO A 480 -15.50 12.95 17.48
CA PRO A 480 -15.38 13.77 16.28
C PRO A 480 -16.58 13.57 15.32
N ASP A 481 -17.18 14.67 14.87
CA ASP A 481 -18.40 14.69 14.04
C ASP A 481 -19.67 14.07 14.69
N GLY A 482 -19.63 13.83 16.00
CA GLY A 482 -20.78 13.44 16.82
C GLY A 482 -21.18 11.96 16.77
N LEU A 483 -22.22 11.62 17.55
CA LEU A 483 -22.67 10.24 17.77
C LEU A 483 -23.11 9.52 16.48
N ALA A 484 -23.67 10.25 15.51
CA ALA A 484 -24.08 9.67 14.23
C ALA A 484 -22.86 9.14 13.44
N LYS A 485 -21.75 9.88 13.44
CA LYS A 485 -20.50 9.45 12.81
C LYS A 485 -19.90 8.24 13.50
N PHE A 486 -19.89 8.26 14.84
CA PHE A 486 -19.46 7.12 15.65
C PHE A 486 -20.23 5.83 15.30
N LYS A 487 -21.57 5.90 15.28
CA LYS A 487 -22.41 4.76 14.90
C LYS A 487 -22.19 4.34 13.45
N GLN A 488 -22.03 5.30 12.53
CA GLN A 488 -21.77 5.00 11.12
C GLN A 488 -20.47 4.22 10.93
N ASN A 489 -19.41 4.54 11.67
CA ASN A 489 -18.13 3.81 11.61
C ASN A 489 -18.31 2.32 11.96
N ILE A 490 -19.16 2.02 12.95
CA ILE A 490 -19.45 0.66 13.42
C ILE A 490 -20.39 -0.09 12.47
N PHE A 491 -21.52 0.51 12.13
CA PHE A 491 -22.60 -0.14 11.38
C PHE A 491 -22.45 0.09 9.87
N GLY A 492 -21.65 -0.78 9.23
CA GLY A 492 -21.42 -0.72 7.79
C GLY A 492 -20.35 0.27 7.33
N GLY A 493 -19.74 1.04 8.25
CA GLY A 493 -18.68 2.00 7.97
C GLY A 493 -17.28 1.41 7.88
N ASP A 494 -16.29 2.21 8.28
CA ASP A 494 -14.87 1.93 8.03
C ASP A 494 -14.33 0.78 8.90
N LEU A 495 -14.73 0.69 10.17
CA LEU A 495 -14.38 -0.44 11.04
C LEU A 495 -14.95 -1.75 10.50
N PHE A 496 -16.24 -1.76 10.14
CA PHE A 496 -16.89 -2.91 9.49
C PHE A 496 -16.14 -3.33 8.22
N THR A 497 -15.86 -2.35 7.36
CA THR A 497 -15.20 -2.57 6.06
C THR A 497 -13.76 -3.07 6.24
N THR A 498 -13.07 -2.64 7.29
CA THR A 498 -11.71 -3.11 7.62
C THR A 498 -11.70 -4.59 7.96
N ILE A 499 -12.65 -5.06 8.79
CA ILE A 499 -12.78 -6.49 9.14
C ILE A 499 -13.27 -7.31 7.95
N LEU A 500 -14.15 -6.74 7.11
CA LEU A 500 -14.63 -7.38 5.90
C LEU A 500 -13.46 -7.78 4.97
N HIS A 501 -12.51 -6.87 4.73
CA HIS A 501 -11.40 -7.09 3.81
C HIS A 501 -10.21 -7.83 4.41
N ASN A 502 -9.81 -7.48 5.63
CA ASN A 502 -8.55 -7.93 6.19
C ASN A 502 -8.70 -9.24 6.95
N GLN A 503 -8.07 -10.29 6.44
CA GLN A 503 -7.98 -11.55 7.17
C GLN A 503 -7.22 -11.41 8.49
N PHE A 504 -6.25 -10.49 8.57
CA PHE A 504 -5.45 -10.25 9.77
C PHE A 504 -5.64 -8.80 10.19
N SER A 505 -6.22 -8.59 11.37
CA SER A 505 -6.53 -7.26 11.91
C SER A 505 -6.01 -7.12 13.34
N ILE A 506 -5.01 -6.27 13.52
CA ILE A 506 -4.54 -5.81 14.84
C ILE A 506 -5.07 -4.39 15.00
N PHE A 507 -6.07 -4.18 15.86
CA PHE A 507 -6.65 -2.87 16.11
C PHE A 507 -5.91 -2.14 17.21
N MET A 508 -5.56 -0.88 16.94
CA MET A 508 -5.05 0.05 17.93
C MET A 508 -6.21 0.68 18.70
N THR A 509 -6.15 0.59 20.02
CA THR A 509 -6.93 1.36 21.00
C THR A 509 -6.00 1.84 22.11
N HIS A 510 -6.50 2.68 23.01
CA HIS A 510 -5.74 3.18 24.15
C HIS A 510 -6.57 3.02 25.43
N GLN A 511 -5.91 2.99 26.59
CA GLN A 511 -6.57 2.88 27.90
C GLN A 511 -7.80 3.81 28.02
N GLN A 512 -7.67 5.05 27.55
CA GLN A 512 -8.71 6.06 27.72
C GLN A 512 -9.97 5.77 26.88
N ASN A 513 -9.89 4.88 25.88
CA ASN A 513 -11.07 4.43 25.13
C ASN A 513 -11.97 3.48 25.95
N PHE A 514 -11.45 2.91 27.04
CA PHE A 514 -12.17 2.01 27.93
C PHE A 514 -12.51 2.65 29.28
N ALA A 515 -12.08 3.90 29.50
CA ALA A 515 -12.51 4.72 30.62
C ALA A 515 -13.80 5.52 30.27
N ASN A 516 -14.40 6.17 31.27
CA ASN A 516 -15.53 7.08 31.11
C ASN A 516 -16.73 6.43 30.38
N ASP A 517 -17.09 6.85 29.15
CA ASP A 517 -18.23 6.26 28.42
C ASP A 517 -17.91 4.90 27.76
N ARG A 518 -16.67 4.40 27.88
CA ARG A 518 -16.26 3.06 27.43
C ARG A 518 -16.52 2.84 25.93
N LEU A 519 -16.16 3.83 25.11
CA LEU A 519 -16.36 3.81 23.66
C LEU A 519 -15.75 2.56 23.01
N GLY A 520 -14.60 2.09 23.52
CA GLY A 520 -13.93 0.86 23.08
C GLY A 520 -14.80 -0.38 23.27
N SER A 521 -15.34 -0.57 24.48
CA SER A 521 -16.26 -1.66 24.81
C SER A 521 -17.48 -1.67 23.87
N TYR A 522 -18.15 -0.52 23.74
CA TYR A 522 -19.32 -0.40 22.85
C TYR A 522 -18.94 -0.68 21.39
N THR A 523 -17.84 -0.11 20.90
CA THR A 523 -17.42 -0.20 19.50
C THR A 523 -17.24 -1.65 19.04
N PHE A 524 -16.44 -2.44 19.77
CA PHE A 524 -16.12 -3.79 19.31
C PHE A 524 -17.25 -4.78 19.55
N GLN A 525 -17.98 -4.69 20.66
CA GLN A 525 -19.15 -5.56 20.88
C GLN A 525 -20.17 -5.38 19.75
N ASN A 526 -20.45 -4.14 19.37
CA ASN A 526 -21.41 -3.82 18.32
C ASN A 526 -20.89 -4.15 16.91
N ALA A 527 -19.63 -3.82 16.58
CA ALA A 527 -19.07 -4.11 15.26
C ALA A 527 -19.03 -5.62 14.99
N LEU A 528 -18.61 -6.42 15.96
CA LEU A 528 -18.48 -7.87 15.81
C LEU A 528 -19.86 -8.56 15.78
N SER A 529 -20.81 -8.09 16.60
CA SER A 529 -22.21 -8.53 16.52
C SER A 529 -22.82 -8.21 15.13
N PHE A 530 -22.61 -7.00 14.63
CA PHE A 530 -23.07 -6.58 13.30
C PHE A 530 -22.49 -7.45 12.19
N ILE A 531 -21.19 -7.73 12.22
CA ILE A 531 -20.53 -8.61 11.24
C ILE A 531 -21.12 -10.02 11.28
N LYS A 532 -21.31 -10.60 12.46
CA LYS A 532 -21.89 -11.95 12.61
C LYS A 532 -23.36 -12.03 12.18
N CYS A 533 -24.09 -10.93 12.28
CA CYS A 533 -25.45 -10.83 11.80
C CYS A 533 -25.52 -10.90 10.26
N TRP A 534 -24.65 -10.17 9.57
CA TRP A 534 -24.73 -9.97 8.11
C TRP A 534 -23.79 -10.85 7.28
N THR A 535 -22.85 -11.55 7.91
CA THR A 535 -21.85 -12.38 7.21
C THR A 535 -21.74 -13.78 7.79
N ASN A 536 -21.19 -14.71 7.01
CA ASN A 536 -20.81 -16.06 7.43
C ASN A 536 -19.37 -16.14 7.99
N MET A 537 -18.76 -15.00 8.33
CA MET A 537 -17.38 -14.97 8.81
C MET A 537 -17.23 -15.56 10.21
N ASN A 538 -16.09 -16.20 10.43
CA ASN A 538 -15.63 -16.66 11.74
C ASN A 538 -14.42 -15.84 12.19
N MET A 539 -14.36 -15.55 13.48
CA MET A 539 -13.32 -14.71 14.05
C MET A 539 -12.59 -15.47 15.14
N GLU A 540 -11.26 -15.35 15.14
CA GLU A 540 -10.38 -16.01 16.09
C GLU A 540 -9.30 -15.03 16.58
N TRP A 541 -8.91 -15.15 17.84
CA TRP A 541 -7.70 -14.54 18.37
C TRP A 541 -6.60 -15.59 18.41
N ILE A 542 -5.40 -15.22 17.95
CA ILE A 542 -4.19 -16.03 18.03
C ILE A 542 -3.00 -15.13 18.39
N GLU A 543 -1.96 -15.71 18.96
CA GLU A 543 -0.77 -14.96 19.37
C GLU A 543 -0.09 -14.26 18.18
N PRO A 544 0.50 -13.05 18.38
CA PRO A 544 1.12 -12.26 17.31
C PRO A 544 2.19 -13.01 16.51
N THR A 545 2.96 -13.88 17.15
CA THR A 545 3.98 -14.72 16.49
C THR A 545 3.35 -15.69 15.48
N LYS A 546 2.23 -16.31 15.83
CA LYS A 546 1.46 -17.19 14.94
C LYS A 546 0.73 -16.39 13.85
N THR A 547 0.18 -15.22 14.21
CA THR A 547 -0.39 -14.27 13.23
C THR A 547 0.64 -13.92 12.17
N SER A 548 1.87 -13.59 12.57
CA SER A 548 2.96 -13.26 11.64
C SER A 548 3.30 -14.41 10.70
N GLN A 549 3.46 -15.62 11.23
CA GLN A 549 3.73 -16.80 10.42
C GLN A 549 2.64 -17.03 9.37
N ARG A 550 1.36 -16.95 9.76
CA ARG A 550 0.22 -17.10 8.83
C ARG A 550 0.16 -15.96 7.81
N TYR A 551 0.39 -14.73 8.24
CA TYR A 551 0.40 -13.55 7.38
C TYR A 551 1.41 -13.72 6.25
N PHE A 552 2.68 -13.99 6.58
CA PHE A 552 3.73 -14.08 5.57
C PHE A 552 3.78 -15.41 4.83
N ALA A 553 3.12 -16.47 5.32
CA ALA A 553 2.84 -17.66 4.53
C ALA A 553 1.84 -17.35 3.41
N MET A 554 0.86 -16.50 3.69
CA MET A 554 -0.14 -16.05 2.72
C MET A 554 0.38 -14.98 1.77
N TYR A 555 1.20 -14.05 2.27
CA TYR A 555 1.78 -12.95 1.49
C TYR A 555 3.32 -13.00 1.50
N PRO A 556 3.95 -14.00 0.88
CA PRO A 556 5.40 -14.15 0.92
C PRO A 556 6.14 -12.96 0.28
N ALA A 557 5.55 -12.33 -0.75
CA ALA A 557 6.11 -11.15 -1.39
C ALA A 557 6.17 -9.93 -0.45
N GLU A 558 5.28 -9.83 0.53
CA GLU A 558 5.24 -8.73 1.48
C GLU A 558 6.32 -8.84 2.56
N LYS A 559 7.05 -9.96 2.68
CA LYS A 559 8.24 -10.02 3.57
C LYS A 559 9.28 -8.97 3.19
N LYS A 560 9.37 -8.64 1.91
CA LYS A 560 10.36 -7.70 1.38
C LYS A 560 9.87 -6.26 1.59
N LEU A 561 10.65 -5.49 2.34
CA LEU A 561 10.39 -4.08 2.61
C LEU A 561 10.43 -3.23 1.32
N ILE A 562 9.48 -2.32 1.18
CA ILE A 562 9.40 -1.31 0.12
C ILE A 562 9.71 0.06 0.75
N TRP A 563 10.84 0.66 0.39
CA TRP A 563 11.18 2.00 0.88
C TRP A 563 10.31 3.04 0.21
N THR A 564 9.64 3.86 1.02
CA THR A 564 8.98 5.08 0.58
C THR A 564 9.84 6.29 0.90
N ASN A 565 9.57 7.41 0.23
CA ASN A 565 10.23 8.66 0.56
C ASN A 565 9.73 9.17 1.92
N PRO A 566 10.60 9.20 2.96
CA PRO A 566 10.17 9.56 4.31
C PRO A 566 9.78 11.04 4.44
N CYS A 567 10.08 11.86 3.42
CA CYS A 567 9.83 13.30 3.41
C CYS A 567 8.51 13.71 2.75
N VAL A 568 7.75 12.76 2.20
CA VAL A 568 6.46 13.04 1.56
C VAL A 568 5.33 13.12 2.58
N ASP A 569 5.33 12.22 3.57
CA ASP A 569 4.29 12.17 4.60
C ASP A 569 4.69 13.06 5.78
N SER A 570 3.90 14.11 6.05
CA SER A 570 4.11 15.01 7.19
C SER A 570 4.17 14.29 8.54
N LYS A 571 3.47 13.15 8.69
CA LYS A 571 3.52 12.33 9.91
C LYS A 571 4.86 11.62 10.01
N HIS A 572 5.37 11.08 8.90
CA HIS A 572 6.71 10.47 8.86
C HIS A 572 7.79 11.50 9.21
N VAL A 573 7.76 12.69 8.61
CA VAL A 573 8.73 13.76 8.87
C VAL A 573 8.88 14.06 10.37
N LYS A 574 7.77 14.07 11.11
CA LYS A 574 7.75 14.36 12.56
C LYS A 574 8.34 13.27 13.44
N ILE A 575 8.45 12.03 12.95
CA ILE A 575 8.86 10.86 13.75
C ILE A 575 10.18 10.26 13.28
N LEU A 576 10.88 10.97 12.40
CA LEU A 576 12.22 10.60 12.00
C LEU A 576 13.20 11.04 13.14
N PRO A 577 14.34 10.32 13.41
CA PRO A 577 15.50 10.71 14.30
C PRO A 577 16.41 11.97 14.03
N PRO A 578 16.51 13.02 14.86
CA PRO A 578 17.02 14.37 14.52
C PRO A 578 18.13 14.61 13.45
N GLU A 579 19.08 13.68 13.25
CA GLU A 579 20.08 13.66 12.20
C GLU A 579 19.62 13.70 10.72
N PHE A 580 18.42 13.24 10.32
CA PHE A 580 17.99 13.49 8.92
C PHE A 580 17.35 14.86 8.77
N ASN A 581 17.58 15.43 7.60
CA ASN A 581 16.95 16.66 7.20
C ASN A 581 16.37 16.51 5.80
N CYS A 582 15.05 16.57 5.70
CA CYS A 582 14.34 16.45 4.43
C CYS A 582 14.70 17.54 3.41
N THR A 583 15.24 18.69 3.84
CA THR A 583 15.70 19.72 2.90
C THR A 583 17.00 19.33 2.20
N LYS A 584 17.81 18.45 2.83
CA LYS A 584 19.09 17.96 2.32
C LYS A 584 18.98 16.65 1.55
N LEU A 585 17.92 15.86 1.81
CA LEU A 585 17.68 14.64 1.06
C LEU A 585 17.34 14.95 -0.41
N ARG A 586 18.14 14.40 -1.32
CA ARG A 586 18.04 14.57 -2.77
C ARG A 586 18.06 13.19 -3.43
N PHE A 587 16.92 12.80 -3.98
CA PHE A 587 16.77 11.58 -4.77
C PHE A 587 16.91 11.89 -6.27
N PRO A 588 17.35 10.92 -7.09
CA PRO A 588 17.39 11.12 -8.53
C PRO A 588 15.98 11.33 -9.10
N ASN A 589 15.84 12.32 -9.97
CA ASN A 589 14.62 12.58 -10.73
C ASN A 589 14.64 11.94 -12.12
N VAL A 590 15.75 11.31 -12.51
CA VAL A 590 15.89 10.53 -13.74
C VAL A 590 16.55 9.18 -13.44
N ILE A 591 16.01 8.09 -13.98
CA ILE A 591 16.54 6.74 -13.77
C ILE A 591 16.76 6.08 -15.13
N ILE A 592 18.02 5.83 -15.48
CA ILE A 592 18.41 5.10 -16.69
C ILE A 592 18.41 3.60 -16.35
N VAL A 593 17.34 2.90 -16.73
CA VAL A 593 17.06 1.54 -16.25
C VAL A 593 17.68 0.44 -17.11
N GLY A 594 18.21 0.79 -18.28
CA GLY A 594 18.85 -0.14 -19.20
C GLY A 594 18.07 -0.32 -20.51
N PRO A 595 18.00 -1.55 -21.06
CA PRO A 595 18.66 -2.77 -20.57
C PRO A 595 20.18 -2.77 -20.75
N GLN A 596 20.85 -3.81 -20.24
CA GLN A 596 22.28 -4.00 -20.48
C GLN A 596 22.61 -4.12 -21.97
N LYS A 597 23.81 -3.62 -22.32
CA LYS A 597 24.44 -3.71 -23.65
C LYS A 597 23.85 -2.80 -24.74
N THR A 598 23.01 -1.83 -24.38
CA THR A 598 22.38 -0.90 -25.33
C THR A 598 23.04 0.48 -25.39
N GLY A 599 24.15 0.70 -24.67
CA GLY A 599 24.86 1.99 -24.68
C GLY A 599 24.63 2.86 -23.43
N THR A 600 24.03 2.31 -22.39
CA THR A 600 23.74 3.01 -21.11
C THR A 600 24.91 3.79 -20.52
N THR A 601 26.13 3.25 -20.57
CA THR A 601 27.32 3.96 -20.05
C THR A 601 27.71 5.13 -20.95
N ALA A 602 27.52 5.02 -22.28
CA ALA A 602 27.78 6.12 -23.18
C ALA A 602 26.80 7.26 -22.92
N LEU A 603 25.50 6.94 -22.82
CA LEU A 603 24.46 7.91 -22.48
C LEU A 603 24.75 8.62 -21.16
N SER A 604 25.02 7.87 -20.08
CA SER A 604 25.30 8.47 -18.77
C SER A 604 26.53 9.37 -18.81
N THR A 605 27.62 8.94 -19.47
CA THR A 605 28.86 9.71 -19.55
C THR A 605 28.69 10.99 -20.36
N PHE A 606 27.93 10.95 -21.46
CA PHE A 606 27.70 12.15 -22.26
C PHE A 606 26.70 13.10 -21.60
N LEU A 607 25.62 12.57 -20.99
CA LEU A 607 24.64 13.39 -20.28
C LEU A 607 25.27 14.19 -19.13
N SER A 608 26.23 13.60 -18.41
CA SER A 608 27.02 14.29 -17.36
C SER A 608 27.91 15.44 -17.85
N LEU A 609 28.00 15.71 -19.16
CA LEU A 609 28.66 16.93 -19.66
C LEU A 609 27.80 18.18 -19.49
N HIS A 610 26.50 18.03 -19.22
CA HIS A 610 25.61 19.16 -19.01
C HIS A 610 25.82 19.78 -17.62
N PRO A 611 26.00 21.11 -17.50
CA PRO A 611 26.32 21.76 -16.22
C PRO A 611 25.24 21.61 -15.15
N ASN A 612 23.96 21.52 -15.55
CA ASN A 612 22.83 21.32 -14.63
C ASN A 612 22.51 19.84 -14.32
N VAL A 613 23.39 18.91 -14.69
CA VAL A 613 23.18 17.46 -14.48
C VAL A 613 24.23 16.90 -13.52
N SER A 614 23.79 16.10 -12.55
CA SER A 614 24.68 15.32 -11.69
C SER A 614 24.25 13.84 -11.60
N THR A 615 25.17 12.99 -11.11
CA THR A 615 24.96 11.55 -10.91
C THR A 615 25.61 11.10 -9.60
N ASN A 616 25.29 9.89 -9.14
CA ASN A 616 25.91 9.31 -7.94
C ASN A 616 27.44 9.21 -8.02
N VAL A 617 28.07 9.17 -6.86
CA VAL A 617 29.48 8.76 -6.71
C VAL A 617 29.68 7.32 -7.19
N LYS A 618 30.93 6.97 -7.52
CA LYS A 618 31.26 5.59 -7.89
C LYS A 618 31.06 4.67 -6.68
N ILE A 619 30.34 3.58 -6.88
CA ILE A 619 30.10 2.58 -5.86
C ILE A 619 31.11 1.43 -6.01
N GLU A 620 31.70 1.00 -4.90
CA GLU A 620 32.63 -0.12 -4.90
C GLU A 620 31.95 -1.39 -5.47
N GLY A 621 32.67 -2.12 -6.33
CA GLY A 621 32.17 -3.34 -6.99
C GLY A 621 31.14 -3.14 -8.11
N SER A 622 30.48 -1.98 -8.22
CA SER A 622 29.45 -1.69 -9.23
C SER A 622 29.71 -0.44 -10.08
N PHE A 623 30.80 0.28 -9.78
CA PHE A 623 31.30 1.44 -10.52
C PHE A 623 30.25 2.55 -10.67
N GLU A 624 29.79 2.82 -11.90
CA GLU A 624 28.76 3.84 -12.14
C GLU A 624 27.36 3.42 -11.68
N GLU A 625 27.12 2.13 -11.42
CA GLU A 625 25.77 1.62 -11.13
C GLU A 625 25.46 1.57 -9.63
N MET A 626 24.34 2.14 -9.23
CA MET A 626 23.89 2.12 -7.83
C MET A 626 23.40 0.74 -7.39
N GLN A 627 22.68 0.04 -8.25
CA GLN A 627 22.08 -1.27 -7.95
C GLN A 627 21.15 -1.31 -6.72
N PHE A 628 20.72 -0.14 -6.22
CA PHE A 628 19.86 -0.01 -5.05
C PHE A 628 18.44 -0.55 -5.31
N LEU A 629 17.76 -0.07 -6.35
CA LEU A 629 16.36 -0.40 -6.65
C LEU A 629 16.18 -1.86 -7.12
N SER A 630 17.26 -2.58 -7.38
CA SER A 630 17.22 -4.01 -7.67
C SER A 630 16.76 -4.86 -6.48
N GLY A 631 16.80 -4.28 -5.27
CA GLY A 631 16.45 -4.94 -4.02
C GLY A 631 17.50 -5.95 -3.53
N GLY A 632 18.76 -5.77 -3.95
CA GLY A 632 19.92 -6.54 -3.51
C GLY A 632 20.56 -6.00 -2.22
N ASN A 633 21.89 -6.10 -2.10
CA ASN A 633 22.62 -5.76 -0.87
C ASN A 633 22.49 -4.28 -0.49
N HIS A 634 22.69 -3.36 -1.43
CA HIS A 634 22.62 -1.91 -1.18
C HIS A 634 21.25 -1.45 -0.70
N TYR A 635 20.18 -2.17 -1.07
CA TYR A 635 18.81 -1.84 -0.68
C TYR A 635 18.59 -1.88 0.83
N LYS A 636 19.35 -2.69 1.57
CA LYS A 636 19.24 -2.80 3.04
C LYS A 636 19.68 -1.52 3.77
N ASN A 637 20.48 -0.68 3.11
CA ASN A 637 21.01 0.56 3.69
C ASN A 637 19.96 1.69 3.77
N GLY A 638 18.82 1.52 3.10
CA GLY A 638 17.68 2.43 3.19
C GLY A 638 17.82 3.70 2.35
N PRO A 639 16.76 4.53 2.34
CA PRO A 639 16.65 5.70 1.45
C PRO A 639 17.64 6.83 1.80
N VAL A 640 18.00 6.98 3.09
CA VAL A 640 18.97 8.00 3.52
C VAL A 640 20.35 7.73 2.91
N TRP A 641 20.85 6.49 3.03
CA TRP A 641 22.11 6.09 2.41
C TRP A 641 22.09 6.29 0.88
N TYR A 642 20.96 5.98 0.24
CA TYR A 642 20.80 6.14 -1.20
C TYR A 642 20.90 7.61 -1.62
N SER A 643 20.21 8.53 -0.92
CA SER A 643 20.33 9.98 -1.13
C SER A 643 21.77 10.49 -0.98
N GLN A 644 22.48 10.03 0.06
CA GLN A 644 23.85 10.46 0.35
C GLN A 644 24.84 10.14 -0.78
N GLN A 645 24.55 9.16 -1.65
CA GLN A 645 25.43 8.85 -2.78
C GLN A 645 25.41 9.92 -3.88
N PHE A 646 24.44 10.85 -3.86
CA PHE A 646 24.32 11.93 -4.85
C PHE A 646 24.85 13.26 -4.32
N GLU A 647 24.74 13.50 -3.01
CA GLU A 647 25.08 14.78 -2.35
C GLU A 647 26.44 15.38 -2.76
N PRO A 648 27.55 14.62 -2.84
CA PRO A 648 28.86 15.20 -3.17
C PRO A 648 28.96 15.85 -4.56
N ASN A 649 28.08 15.47 -5.49
CA ASN A 649 28.13 15.94 -6.88
C ASN A 649 27.03 16.98 -7.19
N ILE A 650 26.14 17.29 -6.24
CA ILE A 650 25.05 18.24 -6.44
C ILE A 650 25.55 19.67 -6.20
N THR A 651 25.32 20.53 -7.19
CA THR A 651 25.56 21.98 -7.11
C THR A 651 24.23 22.76 -7.03
N PRO A 652 24.22 24.05 -6.65
CA PRO A 652 23.01 24.87 -6.67
C PRO A 652 22.30 24.92 -8.03
N ASP A 653 23.07 24.81 -9.12
CA ASP A 653 22.54 24.83 -10.49
C ASP A 653 22.03 23.45 -10.95
N THR A 654 22.24 22.38 -10.17
CA THR A 654 21.82 21.04 -10.54
C THR A 654 20.29 20.92 -10.50
N THR A 655 19.67 20.72 -11.66
CA THR A 655 18.21 20.51 -11.79
C THR A 655 17.88 19.06 -12.10
N VAL A 656 18.81 18.30 -12.69
CA VAL A 656 18.65 16.88 -12.99
C VAL A 656 19.70 16.08 -12.22
N VAL A 657 19.22 15.16 -11.39
CA VAL A 657 20.04 14.16 -10.71
C VAL A 657 19.63 12.81 -11.26
N PHE A 658 20.55 12.08 -11.87
CA PHE A 658 20.25 10.77 -12.42
C PHE A 658 21.03 9.64 -11.75
N GLU A 659 20.47 8.44 -11.79
CA GLU A 659 21.26 7.23 -11.65
C GLU A 659 21.14 6.35 -12.90
N LYS A 660 22.14 5.51 -13.13
CA LYS A 660 22.11 4.51 -14.19
C LYS A 660 22.37 3.15 -13.58
N THR A 661 21.43 2.23 -13.74
CA THR A 661 21.61 0.81 -13.44
C THR A 661 20.91 -0.02 -14.50
N ALA A 662 21.69 -0.68 -15.37
CA ALA A 662 21.15 -1.32 -16.56
C ALA A 662 20.34 -2.61 -16.30
N ASN A 663 20.44 -3.16 -15.08
CA ASN A 663 19.69 -4.33 -14.63
C ASN A 663 18.30 -3.99 -14.05
N TYR A 664 17.92 -2.72 -13.96
CA TYR A 664 16.59 -2.38 -13.46
C TYR A 664 15.50 -2.75 -14.46
N PHE A 665 15.78 -2.61 -15.76
CA PHE A 665 14.80 -2.86 -16.82
C PHE A 665 14.14 -4.24 -16.73
N ASP A 666 14.95 -5.30 -16.57
CA ASP A 666 14.49 -6.69 -16.51
C ASP A 666 14.29 -7.22 -15.07
N ASN A 667 14.59 -6.42 -14.04
CA ASN A 667 14.31 -6.75 -12.65
C ASN A 667 12.82 -6.55 -12.30
N SER A 668 12.17 -7.59 -11.75
CA SER A 668 10.74 -7.55 -11.41
C SER A 668 10.39 -6.65 -10.21
N PHE A 669 11.34 -6.34 -9.35
CA PHE A 669 11.16 -5.54 -8.14
C PHE A 669 11.44 -4.06 -8.37
N ALA A 670 12.32 -3.73 -9.31
CA ALA A 670 12.79 -2.37 -9.53
C ALA A 670 11.68 -1.35 -9.87
N PRO A 671 10.65 -1.65 -10.71
CA PRO A 671 9.58 -0.70 -10.97
C PRO A 671 8.82 -0.29 -9.70
N GLN A 672 8.47 -1.26 -8.85
CA GLN A 672 7.77 -1.02 -7.59
C GLN A 672 8.62 -0.22 -6.61
N ALA A 673 9.89 -0.58 -6.46
CA ALA A 673 10.81 0.09 -5.55
C ALA A 673 11.11 1.53 -6.01
N ALA A 674 11.31 1.74 -7.31
CA ALA A 674 11.49 3.05 -7.91
C ALA A 674 10.26 3.94 -7.66
N PHE A 675 9.06 3.43 -7.94
CA PHE A 675 7.83 4.21 -7.81
C PHE A 675 7.50 4.56 -6.35
N ALA A 676 7.75 3.65 -5.41
CA ALA A 676 7.49 3.91 -4.00
C ALA A 676 8.38 5.02 -3.41
N LEU A 677 9.63 5.12 -3.89
CA LEU A 677 10.58 6.14 -3.43
C LEU A 677 10.51 7.43 -4.28
N MET A 678 10.30 7.30 -5.59
CA MET A 678 10.44 8.37 -6.58
C MET A 678 9.33 8.28 -7.64
N PRO A 679 8.05 8.49 -7.27
CA PRO A 679 6.92 8.33 -8.19
C PRO A 679 6.97 9.30 -9.38
N ASN A 680 7.61 10.45 -9.21
CA ASN A 680 7.72 11.50 -10.24
C ASN A 680 9.01 11.40 -11.09
N ALA A 681 9.82 10.36 -10.90
CA ALA A 681 11.04 10.20 -11.69
C ALA A 681 10.74 9.91 -13.17
N THR A 682 11.59 10.42 -14.05
CA THR A 682 11.57 10.08 -15.47
C THR A 682 12.39 8.80 -15.69
N ILE A 683 11.78 7.81 -16.35
CA ILE A 683 12.40 6.51 -16.64
C ILE A 683 12.95 6.51 -18.05
N VAL A 684 14.27 6.33 -18.19
CA VAL A 684 14.94 6.31 -19.49
C VAL A 684 15.32 4.87 -19.87
N VAL A 685 14.85 4.44 -21.04
CA VAL A 685 15.08 3.10 -21.61
C VAL A 685 15.75 3.25 -22.97
N ILE A 686 16.85 2.51 -23.20
CA ILE A 686 17.55 2.52 -24.49
C ILE A 686 17.32 1.18 -25.21
N LEU A 687 16.60 1.21 -26.33
CA LEU A 687 16.25 0.02 -27.10
C LEU A 687 17.24 -0.22 -28.24
N MET A 688 17.61 -1.47 -28.46
CA MET A 688 18.48 -1.94 -29.54
C MET A 688 17.83 -3.16 -30.18
N ASP A 689 18.20 -3.52 -31.41
CA ASP A 689 17.88 -4.85 -31.94
C ASP A 689 18.19 -5.95 -30.89
N PRO A 690 17.18 -6.73 -30.44
CA PRO A 690 17.36 -7.71 -29.38
C PRO A 690 18.33 -8.83 -29.77
N THR A 691 18.45 -9.16 -31.06
CA THR A 691 19.43 -10.11 -31.59
C THR A 691 20.85 -9.60 -31.34
N MET A 692 21.12 -8.35 -31.70
CA MET A 692 22.43 -7.72 -31.49
C MET A 692 22.72 -7.48 -30.00
N ARG A 693 21.71 -7.13 -29.20
CA ARG A 693 21.84 -7.00 -27.74
C ARG A 693 22.21 -8.34 -27.10
N THR A 694 21.55 -9.43 -27.48
CA THR A 694 21.87 -10.78 -27.00
C THR A 694 23.30 -11.18 -27.38
N TYR A 695 23.71 -10.94 -28.62
CA TYR A 695 25.07 -11.24 -29.06
C TYR A 695 26.12 -10.42 -28.28
N SER A 696 25.86 -9.13 -28.07
CA SER A 696 26.73 -8.26 -27.27
C SER A 696 26.85 -8.73 -25.81
N TRP A 697 25.80 -9.32 -25.25
CA TRP A 697 25.84 -9.92 -23.92
C TRP A 697 26.63 -11.23 -23.90
N TYR A 698 26.45 -12.11 -24.89
CA TYR A 698 27.26 -13.33 -25.02
C TYR A 698 28.76 -13.00 -25.13
N GLN A 699 29.13 -12.04 -25.99
CA GLN A 699 30.51 -11.56 -26.11
C GLN A 699 31.02 -10.90 -24.82
N HIS A 700 30.14 -10.26 -24.06
CA HIS A 700 30.49 -9.76 -22.74
C HIS A 700 30.82 -10.90 -21.77
N LEU A 701 30.07 -12.00 -21.78
CA LEU A 701 30.35 -13.17 -20.93
C LEU A 701 31.68 -13.83 -21.30
N LEU A 702 31.98 -13.99 -22.59
CA LEU A 702 33.26 -14.49 -23.08
C LEU A 702 34.43 -13.63 -22.59
N ALA A 703 34.31 -12.31 -22.71
CA ALA A 703 35.35 -11.37 -22.26
C ALA A 703 35.58 -11.37 -20.73
N HIS A 704 34.67 -11.97 -19.94
CA HIS A 704 34.82 -12.15 -18.49
C HIS A 704 35.05 -13.61 -18.12
N ASN A 705 35.49 -14.45 -19.07
CA ASN A 705 35.82 -15.86 -18.86
C ASN A 705 34.69 -16.66 -18.17
N ASN A 706 33.44 -16.38 -18.53
CA ASN A 706 32.31 -17.15 -18.00
C ASN A 706 32.38 -18.59 -18.50
N SER A 707 32.53 -19.55 -17.58
CA SER A 707 32.77 -20.97 -17.89
C SER A 707 31.76 -21.59 -18.85
N VAL A 708 30.47 -21.26 -18.69
CA VAL A 708 29.39 -21.75 -19.56
C VAL A 708 29.48 -21.12 -20.94
N ALA A 709 29.64 -19.81 -21.03
CA ALA A 709 29.70 -19.13 -22.33
C ALA A 709 30.94 -19.57 -23.13
N SER A 710 32.07 -19.82 -22.44
CA SER A 710 33.31 -20.27 -23.06
C SER A 710 33.29 -21.74 -23.49
N SER A 711 32.44 -22.59 -22.90
CA SER A 711 32.39 -24.03 -23.21
C SER A 711 31.49 -24.37 -24.40
N MET A 712 30.70 -23.43 -24.92
CA MET A 712 29.77 -23.69 -26.01
C MET A 712 29.58 -22.49 -26.93
N THR A 713 29.22 -22.77 -28.18
CA THR A 713 28.85 -21.75 -29.17
C THR A 713 27.50 -21.11 -28.84
N LEU A 714 27.24 -19.92 -29.39
CA LEU A 714 25.96 -19.24 -29.20
C LEU A 714 24.75 -20.09 -29.63
N PRO A 715 24.73 -20.77 -30.81
CA PRO A 715 23.63 -21.67 -31.18
C PRO A 715 23.38 -22.79 -30.17
N GLN A 716 24.44 -23.41 -29.64
CA GLN A 716 24.33 -24.44 -28.60
C GLN A 716 23.71 -23.86 -27.33
N LEU A 717 24.16 -22.68 -26.89
CA LEU A 717 23.60 -22.00 -25.73
C LEU A 717 22.11 -21.67 -25.93
N LEU A 718 21.73 -21.18 -27.11
CA LEU A 718 20.34 -20.80 -27.42
C LEU A 718 19.39 -22.03 -27.50
N ASN A 719 19.91 -23.19 -27.90
CA ASN A 719 19.17 -24.45 -27.93
C ASN A 719 19.13 -25.16 -26.56
N SER A 720 19.94 -24.74 -25.59
CA SER A 720 19.96 -25.36 -24.27
C SER A 720 18.61 -25.22 -23.54
N THR A 721 18.25 -26.28 -22.84
CA THR A 721 17.03 -26.41 -22.04
C THR A 721 17.40 -26.55 -20.57
N GLN A 722 16.38 -26.66 -19.71
CA GLN A 722 16.62 -26.91 -18.28
C GLN A 722 17.30 -28.28 -18.03
N LYS A 723 17.20 -29.24 -18.98
CA LYS A 723 17.85 -30.56 -18.89
C LYS A 723 19.37 -30.49 -19.05
N ASP A 724 19.89 -29.44 -19.70
CA ASP A 724 21.33 -29.22 -19.96
C ASP A 724 22.06 -28.58 -18.76
N GLY A 725 21.42 -28.58 -17.59
CA GLY A 725 21.95 -28.06 -16.34
C GLY A 725 21.46 -26.65 -15.99
N ALA A 726 21.21 -26.43 -14.70
CA ALA A 726 20.66 -25.17 -14.20
C ALA A 726 21.55 -23.95 -14.49
N ALA A 727 22.88 -24.12 -14.48
CA ALA A 727 23.84 -23.06 -14.78
C ALA A 727 23.76 -22.61 -16.25
N THR A 728 23.75 -23.57 -17.18
CA THR A 728 23.61 -23.34 -18.62
C THR A 728 22.31 -22.62 -18.93
N TYR A 729 21.20 -23.16 -18.42
CA TYR A 729 19.89 -22.57 -18.62
C TYR A 729 19.80 -21.14 -18.06
N LYS A 730 20.39 -20.87 -16.89
CA LYS A 730 20.44 -19.52 -16.30
C LYS A 730 21.21 -18.53 -17.18
N VAL A 731 22.33 -18.95 -17.77
CA VAL A 731 23.11 -18.10 -18.69
C VAL A 731 22.31 -17.81 -19.96
N ARG A 732 21.71 -18.83 -20.57
CA ARG A 732 20.79 -18.66 -21.71
C ARG A 732 19.67 -17.67 -21.38
N GLN A 733 19.01 -17.84 -20.24
CA GLN A 733 17.92 -16.96 -19.83
C GLN A 733 18.37 -15.51 -19.64
N ARG A 734 19.58 -15.26 -19.12
CA ARG A 734 20.15 -13.90 -19.04
C ARG A 734 20.44 -13.28 -20.42
N CYS A 735 20.85 -14.10 -21.39
CA CYS A 735 21.04 -13.66 -22.77
C CYS A 735 19.71 -13.22 -23.42
N ILE A 736 18.63 -13.96 -23.17
CA ILE A 736 17.35 -13.79 -23.88
C ILE A 736 16.39 -12.83 -23.16
N THR A 737 16.21 -13.01 -21.85
CA THR A 737 15.10 -12.37 -21.11
C THR A 737 15.11 -10.85 -21.24
N ALA A 738 16.26 -10.20 -21.11
CA ALA A 738 16.34 -8.74 -21.22
C ALA A 738 16.10 -8.18 -22.65
N GLY A 739 16.03 -9.03 -23.68
CA GLY A 739 15.61 -8.67 -25.04
C GLY A 739 14.09 -8.66 -25.23
N ARG A 740 13.31 -9.16 -24.26
CA ARG A 740 11.84 -9.20 -24.31
C ARG A 740 11.24 -7.85 -23.93
N TYR A 741 11.47 -6.84 -24.75
CA TYR A 741 11.23 -5.44 -24.37
C TYR A 741 9.77 -5.13 -24.02
N ALA A 742 8.80 -5.63 -24.78
CA ALA A 742 7.38 -5.40 -24.51
C ALA A 742 6.97 -5.91 -23.12
N TYR A 743 7.40 -7.13 -22.78
CA TYR A 743 7.14 -7.72 -21.46
C TYR A 743 7.65 -6.85 -20.31
N HIS A 744 8.87 -6.33 -20.43
CA HIS A 744 9.46 -5.49 -19.38
C HIS A 744 8.86 -4.09 -19.35
N LEU A 745 8.61 -3.47 -20.50
CA LEU A 745 7.97 -2.15 -20.59
C LEU A 745 6.58 -2.16 -19.96
N LEU A 746 5.78 -3.20 -20.17
CA LEU A 746 4.47 -3.35 -19.53
C LEU A 746 4.57 -3.31 -17.99
N ARG A 747 5.61 -3.94 -17.40
CA ARG A 747 5.82 -3.87 -15.94
C ARG A 747 6.20 -2.49 -15.46
N TRP A 748 6.96 -1.71 -16.24
CA TRP A 748 7.25 -0.31 -15.90
C TRP A 748 6.00 0.56 -16.03
N LEU A 749 5.18 0.32 -17.06
CA LEU A 749 3.91 1.01 -17.30
C LEU A 749 2.82 0.70 -16.26
N ASP A 750 2.98 -0.39 -15.49
CA ASP A 750 2.11 -0.68 -14.35
C ASP A 750 2.30 0.30 -13.18
N TYR A 751 3.42 1.05 -13.15
CA TYR A 751 3.76 1.99 -12.09
C TYR A 751 3.92 3.42 -12.62
N TYR A 752 4.60 3.59 -13.76
CA TYR A 752 4.86 4.89 -14.35
C TYR A 752 3.96 5.13 -15.56
N PRO A 753 3.36 6.32 -15.70
CA PRO A 753 2.61 6.67 -16.89
C PRO A 753 3.56 6.78 -18.10
N SER A 754 3.02 6.58 -19.31
CA SER A 754 3.81 6.55 -20.54
C SER A 754 4.62 7.82 -20.79
N GLU A 755 4.11 8.96 -20.32
CA GLU A 755 4.73 10.28 -20.43
C GLU A 755 6.04 10.38 -19.61
N GLN A 756 6.16 9.58 -18.54
CA GLN A 756 7.39 9.47 -17.76
C GLN A 756 8.38 8.44 -18.33
N LEU A 757 8.02 7.68 -19.37
CA LEU A 757 8.90 6.72 -20.03
C LEU A 757 9.52 7.31 -21.30
N LEU A 758 10.82 7.58 -21.24
CA LEU A 758 11.61 8.07 -22.36
C LEU A 758 12.34 6.92 -23.04
N LEU A 759 11.87 6.55 -24.23
CA LEU A 759 12.52 5.54 -25.07
C LEU A 759 13.54 6.21 -26.00
N LEU A 760 14.73 5.61 -26.09
CA LEU A 760 15.84 6.05 -26.93
C LEU A 760 16.28 4.93 -27.86
N ASP A 761 16.68 5.27 -29.09
CA ASP A 761 17.24 4.32 -30.05
C ASP A 761 18.76 4.19 -29.87
N ALA A 762 19.22 2.99 -29.54
CA ALA A 762 20.64 2.67 -29.37
C ALA A 762 21.46 2.84 -30.66
N GLU A 763 20.86 2.58 -31.82
CA GLU A 763 21.52 2.75 -33.12
C GLU A 763 21.76 4.23 -33.39
N GLN A 764 20.75 5.07 -33.13
CA GLN A 764 20.89 6.51 -33.24
C GLN A 764 21.90 7.07 -32.23
N LEU A 765 21.90 6.59 -30.97
CA LEU A 765 22.89 6.99 -29.97
C LEU A 765 24.33 6.63 -30.40
N ARG A 766 24.49 5.55 -31.18
CA ARG A 766 25.80 5.15 -31.71
C ARG A 766 26.24 6.00 -32.91
N LEU A 767 25.31 6.33 -33.81
CA LEU A 767 25.59 7.03 -35.07
C LEU A 767 25.65 8.55 -34.91
N ASP A 768 24.78 9.11 -34.07
CA ASP A 768 24.63 10.54 -33.83
C ASP A 768 24.20 10.78 -32.36
N PRO A 769 25.13 10.63 -31.40
CA PRO A 769 24.83 10.84 -29.99
C PRO A 769 24.40 12.26 -29.66
N ALA A 770 24.88 13.27 -30.41
CA ALA A 770 24.56 14.67 -30.17
C ALA A 770 23.06 14.92 -30.37
N LYS A 771 22.48 14.40 -31.46
CA LYS A 771 21.04 14.50 -31.70
C LYS A 771 20.21 13.82 -30.60
N VAL A 772 20.58 12.61 -30.17
CA VAL A 772 19.86 11.89 -29.11
C VAL A 772 19.93 12.63 -27.78
N LEU A 773 21.09 13.21 -27.44
CA LEU A 773 21.26 13.98 -26.21
C LEU A 773 20.50 15.30 -26.25
N ASN A 774 20.49 16.02 -27.38
CA ASN A 774 19.71 17.24 -27.54
C ASN A 774 18.20 16.98 -27.35
N GLU A 775 17.68 15.89 -27.92
CA GLU A 775 16.30 15.48 -27.69
C GLU A 775 16.05 15.12 -26.21
N LEU A 776 16.95 14.36 -25.60
CA LEU A 776 16.82 13.97 -24.19
C LEU A 776 16.85 15.20 -23.26
N VAL A 777 17.79 16.12 -23.45
CA VAL A 777 17.91 17.37 -22.69
C VAL A 777 16.64 18.21 -22.83
N SER A 778 16.09 18.32 -24.04
CA SER A 778 14.80 18.99 -24.27
C SER A 778 13.65 18.33 -23.50
N ARG A 779 13.53 16.99 -23.56
CA ARG A 779 12.47 16.26 -22.82
C ARG A 779 12.65 16.28 -21.30
N LEU A 780 13.88 16.44 -20.82
CA LEU A 780 14.19 16.64 -19.40
C LEU A 780 14.07 18.10 -18.96
N ALA A 781 13.63 19.00 -19.85
CA ALA A 781 13.49 20.43 -19.59
C ALA A 781 14.78 21.11 -19.09
N LEU A 782 15.93 20.63 -19.58
CA LEU A 782 17.24 21.22 -19.30
C LEU A 782 17.51 22.43 -20.23
N PRO A 783 18.21 23.48 -19.76
CA PRO A 783 18.59 24.62 -20.61
C PRO A 783 19.44 24.18 -21.82
N PRO A 784 19.23 24.73 -23.03
CA PRO A 784 19.98 24.35 -24.23
C PRO A 784 21.38 25.00 -24.30
N ASN A 785 22.12 24.99 -23.19
CA ASN A 785 23.38 25.73 -23.04
C ASN A 785 24.61 24.91 -23.45
N VAL A 786 24.42 23.64 -23.85
CA VAL A 786 25.46 22.74 -24.33
C VAL A 786 25.06 22.20 -25.70
N ASP A 787 25.85 22.51 -26.73
CA ASP A 787 25.78 21.78 -28.00
C ASP A 787 26.68 20.55 -27.93
N TYR A 788 26.08 19.37 -27.82
CA TYR A 788 26.83 18.11 -27.79
C TYR A 788 27.63 17.86 -29.06
N SER A 789 27.25 18.47 -30.19
CA SER A 789 27.98 18.37 -31.45
C SER A 789 29.38 18.98 -31.32
N ASP A 790 29.57 19.96 -30.44
CA ASP A 790 30.86 20.61 -30.24
C ASP A 790 31.85 19.75 -29.45
N VAL A 791 31.34 18.96 -28.51
CA VAL A 791 32.14 18.21 -27.53
C VAL A 791 32.19 16.72 -27.82
N LEU A 792 31.36 16.19 -28.72
CA LEU A 792 31.39 14.79 -29.15
C LEU A 792 31.89 14.68 -30.58
N ARG A 793 33.01 13.97 -30.78
CA ARG A 793 33.56 13.70 -32.11
C ARG A 793 33.75 12.19 -32.31
N PHE A 794 33.51 11.73 -33.53
CA PHE A 794 33.75 10.35 -33.89
C PHE A 794 35.25 10.08 -33.95
N ASP A 795 35.70 9.04 -33.26
CA ASP A 795 37.09 8.62 -33.27
C ASP A 795 37.25 7.34 -34.10
N SER A 796 38.02 7.42 -35.19
CA SER A 796 38.21 6.30 -36.13
C SER A 796 38.91 5.10 -35.48
N SER A 797 39.85 5.33 -34.55
CA SER A 797 40.57 4.27 -33.84
C SER A 797 39.67 3.53 -32.86
N LYS A 798 38.82 4.25 -32.15
CA LYS A 798 37.84 3.70 -31.21
C LYS A 798 36.63 3.12 -31.93
N ARG A 799 36.28 3.65 -33.11
CA ARG A 799 35.05 3.41 -33.88
C ARG A 799 33.77 3.83 -33.16
N PHE A 800 33.89 4.76 -32.21
CA PHE A 800 32.78 5.34 -31.46
C PHE A 800 33.07 6.81 -31.17
N PHE A 801 32.04 7.56 -30.78
CA PHE A 801 32.19 8.93 -30.31
C PHE A 801 32.95 9.01 -28.99
N CYS A 802 33.81 10.02 -28.88
CA CYS A 802 34.57 10.36 -27.70
C CYS A 802 34.38 11.83 -27.35
N ILE A 803 34.75 12.19 -26.12
CA ILE A 803 34.65 13.55 -25.58
C ILE A 803 35.91 14.33 -25.94
N PHE A 804 35.70 15.52 -26.53
CA PHE A 804 36.71 16.50 -26.90
C PHE A 804 36.33 17.86 -26.31
N GLU A 805 36.87 18.17 -25.12
CA GLU A 805 36.71 19.48 -24.49
C GLU A 805 37.89 20.38 -24.87
N LYS A 806 37.63 21.67 -25.15
CA LYS A 806 38.69 22.63 -25.47
C LYS A 806 39.74 22.66 -24.35
N GLY A 807 41.01 22.49 -24.71
CA GLY A 807 42.14 22.53 -23.77
C GLY A 807 42.36 21.25 -22.93
N LYS A 808 41.60 20.18 -23.15
CA LYS A 808 41.79 18.88 -22.47
C LYS A 808 42.11 17.76 -23.46
N SER A 809 42.74 16.70 -22.95
CA SER A 809 43.01 15.51 -23.75
C SER A 809 41.71 14.74 -24.07
N ARG A 810 41.72 14.09 -25.24
CA ARG A 810 40.63 13.23 -25.71
C ARG A 810 40.24 12.19 -24.66
N ARG A 811 38.96 12.12 -24.29
CA ARG A 811 38.40 11.07 -23.41
C ARG A 811 37.43 10.16 -24.14
N CYS A 812 37.87 8.94 -24.42
CA CYS A 812 37.00 7.86 -24.90
C CYS A 812 36.50 6.97 -23.75
N LEU A 813 35.40 6.26 -23.95
CA LEU A 813 34.96 5.22 -23.02
C LEU A 813 36.00 4.08 -22.93
N GLY A 814 36.11 3.47 -21.75
CA GLY A 814 37.10 2.43 -21.44
C GLY A 814 37.07 1.21 -22.36
N LYS A 815 38.13 0.39 -22.31
CA LYS A 815 38.32 -0.79 -23.18
C LYS A 815 37.14 -1.78 -23.16
N GLY A 816 36.41 -1.87 -22.05
CA GLY A 816 35.23 -2.73 -21.93
C GLY A 816 33.97 -2.24 -22.69
N LYS A 817 34.00 -1.04 -23.27
CA LYS A 817 32.89 -0.44 -24.03
C LYS A 817 33.29 -0.35 -25.51
N GLY A 818 32.40 -0.81 -26.40
CA GLY A 818 32.68 -0.87 -27.84
C GLY A 818 33.74 -1.92 -28.20
N ARG A 819 33.66 -3.13 -27.62
CA ARG A 819 34.60 -4.22 -27.93
C ARG A 819 34.50 -4.62 -29.40
N THR A 820 35.65 -4.95 -29.99
CA THR A 820 35.72 -5.60 -31.30
C THR A 820 35.56 -7.10 -31.11
N TYR A 821 34.59 -7.70 -31.78
CA TYR A 821 34.38 -9.14 -31.84
C TYR A 821 33.88 -9.51 -33.26
N PRO A 822 33.95 -10.79 -33.67
CA PRO A 822 33.49 -11.23 -34.98
C PRO A 822 32.04 -10.82 -35.25
N ALA A 823 31.68 -10.65 -36.52
CA ALA A 823 30.29 -10.44 -36.90
C ALA A 823 29.43 -11.64 -36.44
N LEU A 824 28.15 -11.38 -36.16
CA LEU A 824 27.19 -12.45 -35.86
C LEU A 824 27.00 -13.31 -37.11
N ASP A 825 27.14 -14.62 -36.98
CA ASP A 825 26.93 -15.54 -38.10
C ASP A 825 25.45 -15.68 -38.48
N ASP A 826 25.18 -15.96 -39.76
CA ASP A 826 23.82 -16.02 -40.30
C ASP A 826 22.93 -17.07 -39.64
N LYS A 827 23.51 -18.15 -39.11
CA LYS A 827 22.76 -19.20 -38.43
C LYS A 827 22.26 -18.69 -37.08
N SER A 828 23.16 -18.13 -36.26
CA SER A 828 22.80 -17.51 -34.98
C SER A 828 21.82 -16.35 -35.15
N GLN A 829 21.99 -15.53 -36.20
CA GLN A 829 21.09 -14.41 -36.48
C GLN A 829 19.66 -14.90 -36.80
N ARG A 830 19.51 -15.89 -37.67
CA ARG A 830 18.18 -16.48 -37.98
C ARG A 830 17.51 -17.07 -36.75
N MET A 831 18.26 -17.80 -35.91
CA MET A 831 17.74 -18.37 -34.67
C MET A 831 17.21 -17.30 -33.70
N LEU A 832 17.96 -16.20 -33.54
CA LEU A 832 17.56 -15.10 -32.66
C LEU A 832 16.38 -14.30 -33.22
N ASN A 833 16.36 -14.05 -34.53
CA ASN A 833 15.23 -13.39 -35.19
C ASN A 833 13.94 -14.19 -35.01
N GLN A 834 14.00 -15.52 -35.19
CA GLN A 834 12.85 -16.40 -34.95
C GLN A 834 12.44 -16.39 -33.48
N LEU A 835 13.40 -16.40 -32.55
CA LEU A 835 13.15 -16.37 -31.11
C LEU A 835 12.41 -15.10 -30.66
N TYR A 836 12.75 -13.94 -31.24
CA TYR A 836 12.16 -12.65 -30.87
C TYR A 836 11.00 -12.20 -31.76
N ALA A 837 10.61 -12.97 -32.79
CA ALA A 837 9.59 -12.55 -33.75
C ALA A 837 8.29 -12.10 -33.06
N ASP A 838 7.74 -12.92 -32.16
CA ASP A 838 6.53 -12.56 -31.40
C ASP A 838 6.75 -11.38 -30.45
N ASP A 839 7.86 -11.37 -29.70
CA ASP A 839 8.17 -10.27 -28.78
C ASP A 839 8.34 -8.93 -29.53
N ASN A 840 8.90 -8.94 -30.74
CA ASN A 840 9.06 -7.76 -31.60
C ASN A 840 7.71 -7.28 -32.16
N ARG A 841 6.83 -8.20 -32.60
CA ARG A 841 5.46 -7.85 -33.01
C ARG A 841 4.68 -7.20 -31.87
N GLU A 842 4.79 -7.74 -30.66
CA GLU A 842 4.16 -7.17 -29.46
C GLU A 842 4.76 -5.81 -29.09
N LEU A 843 6.08 -5.65 -29.21
CA LEU A 843 6.73 -4.35 -29.01
C LEU A 843 6.22 -3.32 -30.01
N TYR A 844 6.18 -3.66 -31.30
CA TYR A 844 5.70 -2.76 -32.35
C TYR A 844 4.27 -2.28 -32.07
N ARG A 845 3.37 -3.21 -31.72
CA ARG A 845 1.98 -2.89 -31.31
C ARG A 845 1.93 -1.99 -30.08
N LEU A 846 2.74 -2.29 -29.06
CA LEU A 846 2.82 -1.49 -27.84
C LEU A 846 3.29 -0.06 -28.14
N LEU A 847 4.34 0.11 -28.94
CA LEU A 847 4.87 1.43 -29.28
C LEU A 847 3.87 2.26 -30.10
N LEU A 848 3.16 1.63 -31.05
CA LEU A 848 2.05 2.27 -31.77
C LEU A 848 0.94 2.75 -30.83
N GLN A 849 0.58 1.91 -29.86
CA GLN A 849 -0.44 2.25 -28.87
C GLN A 849 0.00 3.42 -27.97
N LEU A 850 1.27 3.45 -27.57
CA LEU A 850 1.85 4.52 -26.75
C LEU A 850 2.12 5.81 -27.55
N ARG A 851 1.99 5.78 -28.88
CA ARG A 851 2.28 6.90 -29.79
C ARG A 851 3.72 7.43 -29.65
N VAL A 852 4.65 6.52 -29.44
CA VAL A 852 6.08 6.82 -29.35
C VAL A 852 6.78 6.42 -30.65
N SER A 853 7.94 7.01 -30.93
CA SER A 853 8.72 6.68 -32.12
C SER A 853 9.14 5.21 -32.11
N ILE A 854 8.98 4.56 -33.27
CA ILE A 854 9.36 3.17 -33.46
C ILE A 854 10.82 3.13 -33.91
N PRO A 855 11.73 2.43 -33.19
CA PRO A 855 13.13 2.33 -33.58
C PRO A 855 13.32 1.81 -35.01
N VAL A 856 14.36 2.29 -35.69
CA VAL A 856 14.60 1.96 -37.11
C VAL A 856 14.75 0.45 -37.32
N TRP A 857 15.45 -0.24 -36.40
CA TRP A 857 15.63 -1.68 -36.44
C TRP A 857 14.29 -2.44 -36.35
N LEU A 858 13.32 -1.92 -35.58
CA LEU A 858 12.03 -2.59 -35.40
C LEU A 858 11.10 -2.36 -36.60
N GLN A 859 11.18 -1.19 -37.24
CA GLN A 859 10.46 -0.94 -38.49
C GLN A 859 10.89 -1.91 -39.59
N LYS A 860 12.19 -2.16 -39.71
CA LYS A 860 12.75 -3.12 -40.68
C LYS A 860 12.23 -4.54 -40.45
N VAL A 861 12.16 -4.97 -39.18
CA VAL A 861 11.64 -6.29 -38.81
C VAL A 861 10.14 -6.40 -39.08
N ALA A 862 9.37 -5.35 -38.79
CA ALA A 862 7.92 -5.35 -39.01
C ALA A 862 7.52 -5.40 -40.50
N LEU A 863 8.33 -4.82 -41.39
CA LEU A 863 8.11 -4.82 -42.84
C LEU A 863 8.50 -6.14 -43.53
N GLN A 864 9.24 -7.03 -42.85
CA GLN A 864 9.61 -8.35 -43.39
C GLN A 864 8.53 -9.42 -43.13
N ASP A 865 7.61 -9.16 -42.20
CA ASP A 865 6.48 -10.02 -41.82
C ASP A 865 5.16 -9.63 -42.52
N SER A 866 5.15 -8.53 -43.30
CA SER A 866 4.03 -8.04 -44.13
C SER A 866 4.26 -8.35 -45.59
#